data_AF-A0A661BJ34-F1
#
_entry.id   AF-A0A661BJ34-F1
#
_cell.length_a   1.000
_cell.length_b   1.000
_cell.length_c   1.000
_cell.angle_alpha   90.00
_cell.angle_beta   90.00
_cell.angle_gamma   90.00
#
_symmetry.space_group_name_H-M   'P 1'
#
loop_
_entity.id
_entity.type
_entity.pdbx_description
1 polymer ?
#
loop_
_entity_poly.entity_id
_entity_poly.type
_entity_poly.pdbx_seq_one_letter_code
_entity_poly.pdbx_strand_id
1 'polypeptide(L)'
;MKKGLVLFFVLVLPSVLLAGNGLEFRTLRFQRGAEVQEVNFPEDVYLGVGCRTDTGAVDIVFVVDVTGSMSGEIHEVVENMSGFVDTMDSYGYEYAFGLVVFGDTVYFRHGYELTTSPDTIHSWIDALTSSGGGDFPEVSVDGIDSALAAYHWRPGALKVIIMITDASFHYRGDGRPYSHVLPEEVLEDILDAGAVVFIVSEDRDRTGAYCFDWYMTFCDSSGGNWFLLGTPFFSILDSIADRMGEFTLISALLMNSTPDTLDTVGAMLFPGSCLDILYGDNPQFRYDVAPGDFIDITWRMNVLCTGPEDCFRIVAYSGDYSDDVSGCLHFGDDCQCVGPVPDIIYPPDGTITACDDQGFVATVVDDRDELDVGTIQVEVNGIRYTYPENIVFSNDTLYFTPDASWEHGDTVSYAVVGGDDFDGCEMEDFDEGYFIVDLLPPVISGTFPADGELIVDTLLVVGFDVADDIAGVNLDSVYITINGVNYHIDSPEVAYTGDESGGHFVFSAPIFDIISSPMDTIFIAAHSADNVSTEFCGPNISEPVDWILFVNFVTVDISAPTIRATAGEDIDVPIAATTTAGWIVDSVTFALEFDPQVLSIDTVSFAGTAMEGFSIVSYLADNTSGVIELAATGDGFSIPSPETTLIHLLFNVNSAARGGMFSNLDFVDVIFGQGLPETVYHNGFVYVDWNVISWMKDIIVNREELPGVDVVLTFGASPAATDGYDTEVDVIQLPPVPSAVDAYFEINDPENPLFHEFSRDIRCDTCGFPVVWHLRTWDEPSGILSWTTDGFPEGDFLLANSVDMKRTGEYHFGLNEDITIAWDQPAISDDRISLKTGWNMVSLPRLPTVNDWELLFPDLLSDVWIFDPVMRTYGASEYPERGVGYWMLSGEDTTYTIAGMEIPFYQIALPAGWNMVGTISDTVSLGEVSADPPEAMRTPYVFWYNPSTRGYDMDTELVPGKGYWMLLSEDAVLTVPGDGGYMKQASSPDWVATLSSGGDKFLFGYSASSSSGLDALDIPVPPNAPGDALSPSIFSSTELTRLSKDIKPVNNWEFSFAGGNLEYSLPAGMEFVLTSPDGEGITIRGEGALVSLPDGFWRITAVGGVLEGFRLFPPVPNPFNSEVQILWNQPGSGDATVVIHDILGKTIRKETVSAHSGRNSIVWDGRDENGSCVPSGLY
;
A
#
# COMPACT_ATOMS: atom_id res chain seq x y z
N MET A 1 31.90 5.08 60.68
CA MET A 1 32.91 4.83 61.74
C MET A 1 33.86 6.03 61.77
N LYS A 2 34.09 6.65 62.95
CA LYS A 2 35.05 7.75 63.28
C LYS A 2 34.79 9.22 62.83
N LYS A 3 34.25 10.00 63.78
CA LYS A 3 34.59 11.36 64.28
C LYS A 3 35.29 12.41 63.38
N GLY A 4 34.71 13.62 63.35
CA GLY A 4 35.40 14.91 63.27
C GLY A 4 34.44 16.09 63.51
N LEU A 5 34.68 16.89 64.55
CA LEU A 5 33.97 18.13 64.91
C LEU A 5 34.95 19.28 64.66
N VAL A 6 34.57 20.30 63.88
CA VAL A 6 35.27 21.60 63.84
C VAL A 6 34.24 22.73 63.69
N LEU A 7 34.22 23.62 64.68
CA LEU A 7 33.57 24.93 64.67
C LEU A 7 34.28 25.89 63.69
N PHE A 8 33.54 26.74 63.00
CA PHE A 8 34.00 28.09 62.64
C PHE A 8 32.99 29.16 63.09
N PHE A 9 33.53 30.19 63.74
CA PHE A 9 32.87 31.42 64.19
C PHE A 9 32.81 32.39 63.01
N VAL A 10 31.68 33.07 62.79
CA VAL A 10 31.67 34.41 62.18
C VAL A 10 31.06 35.38 63.19
N LEU A 11 31.81 36.44 63.49
CA LEU A 11 31.44 37.52 64.40
C LEU A 11 30.30 38.34 63.78
N VAL A 12 29.19 38.48 64.52
CA VAL A 12 28.37 39.69 64.46
C VAL A 12 29.11 40.77 65.25
N LEU A 13 29.62 41.80 64.59
CA LEU A 13 30.03 43.04 65.24
C LEU A 13 28.82 44.00 65.23
N PRO A 14 28.21 44.34 66.38
CA PRO A 14 27.39 45.52 66.47
C PRO A 14 28.33 46.73 66.58
N SER A 15 28.42 47.52 65.53
CA SER A 15 28.98 48.87 65.60
C SER A 15 28.01 49.76 66.38
N VAL A 16 28.09 49.74 67.71
CA VAL A 16 27.68 50.92 68.48
C VAL A 16 28.96 51.72 68.74
N LEU A 17 29.07 52.92 68.18
CA LEU A 17 29.46 54.12 68.94
C LEU A 17 29.32 55.43 68.12
N LEU A 18 28.44 56.30 68.63
CA LEU A 18 28.48 57.78 68.69
C LEU A 18 27.84 58.64 67.58
N ALA A 19 26.70 59.24 67.95
CA ALA A 19 26.17 60.59 67.64
C ALA A 19 25.75 60.87 66.17
N GLY A 20 24.59 61.44 65.86
CA GLY A 20 23.56 62.04 66.71
C GLY A 20 22.27 62.32 65.92
N ASN A 21 21.14 62.24 66.64
CA ASN A 21 19.78 62.45 66.12
C ASN A 21 19.65 63.80 65.41
N GLY A 22 19.64 63.78 64.08
CA GLY A 22 19.47 64.96 63.24
C GLY A 22 19.26 64.63 61.76
N LEU A 23 19.99 63.63 61.26
CA LEU A 23 19.70 62.99 59.98
C LEU A 23 19.26 61.55 60.29
N GLU A 24 18.18 61.08 59.68
CA GLU A 24 17.64 59.73 59.95
C GLU A 24 17.31 59.00 58.64
N PHE A 25 17.89 57.81 58.44
CA PHE A 25 17.40 56.88 57.41
C PHE A 25 16.00 56.40 57.77
N ARG A 26 15.08 56.52 56.82
CA ARG A 26 13.68 56.14 56.96
C ARG A 26 13.37 54.88 56.18
N THR A 27 13.87 54.81 54.96
CA THR A 27 13.61 53.69 54.05
C THR A 27 14.85 53.34 53.24
N LEU A 28 15.12 52.05 53.08
CA LEU A 28 15.97 51.53 52.01
C LEU A 28 15.09 50.80 51.01
N ARG A 29 15.26 51.09 49.72
CA ARG A 29 14.53 50.45 48.64
C ARG A 29 15.51 49.76 47.70
N PHE A 30 15.18 48.52 47.34
CA PHE A 30 15.88 47.70 46.36
C PHE A 30 14.96 47.49 45.17
N GLN A 31 15.45 47.68 43.95
CA GLN A 31 14.68 47.41 42.76
C GLN A 31 15.51 46.71 41.69
N ARG A 32 15.02 45.57 41.20
CA ARG A 32 15.53 44.83 40.03
C ARG A 32 14.33 44.51 39.14
N GLY A 33 14.28 45.10 37.95
CA GLY A 33 13.08 45.09 37.10
C GLY A 33 11.82 45.63 37.81
N ALA A 34 10.73 44.86 37.73
CA ALA A 34 9.44 45.20 38.36
C ALA A 34 9.37 44.88 39.87
N GLU A 35 10.33 44.15 40.42
CA GLU A 35 10.34 43.80 41.84
C GLU A 35 10.96 44.93 42.65
N VAL A 36 10.15 45.50 43.54
CA VAL A 36 10.55 46.57 44.46
C VAL A 36 10.40 46.05 45.88
N GLN A 37 11.49 46.08 46.64
CA GLN A 37 11.49 45.69 48.04
C GLN A 37 11.91 46.88 48.89
N GLU A 38 11.07 47.24 49.86
CA GLU A 38 11.30 48.38 50.75
C GLU A 38 11.48 47.93 52.20
N VAL A 39 12.47 48.50 52.87
CA VAL A 39 12.78 48.31 54.28
C VAL A 39 12.52 49.61 55.00
N ASN A 40 11.51 49.64 55.86
CA ASN A 40 11.22 50.80 56.69
C ASN A 40 11.84 50.61 58.08
N PHE A 41 12.70 51.54 58.49
CA PHE A 41 13.37 51.47 59.79
C PHE A 41 12.44 51.99 60.91
N PRO A 42 12.39 51.35 62.11
CA PRO A 42 13.47 50.56 62.73
C PRO A 42 13.21 49.03 62.91
N GLU A 43 12.31 48.39 62.17
CA GLU A 43 12.08 46.92 62.30
C GLU A 43 13.03 46.07 61.43
N ASP A 44 13.26 44.82 61.84
CA ASP A 44 14.34 43.90 61.42
C ASP A 44 14.50 43.72 59.89
N VAL A 45 15.75 43.84 59.43
CA VAL A 45 16.17 43.75 58.03
C VAL A 45 16.65 42.34 57.69
N TYR A 46 15.79 41.55 57.05
CA TYR A 46 16.20 40.45 56.16
C TYR A 46 15.29 40.49 54.94
N LEU A 47 15.87 40.83 53.80
CA LEU A 47 15.20 40.93 52.52
C LEU A 47 15.76 39.84 51.60
N GLY A 48 14.91 38.91 51.18
CA GLY A 48 15.16 38.06 50.01
C GLY A 48 14.42 38.68 48.84
N VAL A 49 15.15 39.02 47.78
CA VAL A 49 14.61 39.42 46.48
C VAL A 49 14.44 38.14 45.68
N GLY A 50 13.23 37.87 45.17
CA GLY A 50 12.99 36.71 44.32
C GLY A 50 13.52 36.93 42.90
N CYS A 51 13.90 35.84 42.22
CA CYS A 51 14.21 35.91 40.80
C CYS A 51 12.91 35.82 39.98
N ARG A 52 12.56 36.91 39.29
CA ARG A 52 11.93 36.82 37.97
C ARG A 52 12.76 37.69 37.05
N THR A 53 13.10 37.16 35.88
CA THR A 53 13.84 37.89 34.85
C THR A 53 13.20 39.24 34.62
N ASP A 54 14.02 40.28 34.72
CA ASP A 54 13.69 41.58 34.14
C ASP A 54 13.39 41.31 32.66
N THR A 55 12.26 41.80 32.13
CA THR A 55 11.81 41.40 30.78
C THR A 55 12.65 42.01 29.65
N GLY A 56 13.73 42.71 29.98
CA GLY A 56 14.50 43.51 29.04
C GLY A 56 13.75 44.75 28.56
N ALA A 57 12.74 45.21 29.30
CA ALA A 57 11.89 46.33 28.89
C ALA A 57 12.56 47.69 29.10
N VAL A 58 12.53 48.53 28.06
CA VAL A 58 13.14 49.87 28.07
C VAL A 58 12.15 50.93 27.59
N ASP A 59 12.07 52.04 28.30
CA ASP A 59 11.28 53.20 27.92
C ASP A 59 12.19 54.33 27.47
N ILE A 60 12.01 54.83 26.25
CA ILE A 60 12.92 55.79 25.64
C ILE A 60 12.14 57.04 25.23
N VAL A 61 12.47 58.19 25.80
CA VAL A 61 11.87 59.49 25.45
C VAL A 61 12.88 60.37 24.73
N PHE A 62 12.54 60.75 23.50
CA PHE A 62 13.29 61.74 22.74
C PHE A 62 12.87 63.16 23.15
N VAL A 63 13.83 63.98 23.57
CA VAL A 63 13.65 65.38 23.98
C VAL A 63 14.35 66.26 22.94
N VAL A 64 13.60 66.83 22.01
CA VAL A 64 14.16 67.36 20.76
C VAL A 64 14.00 68.88 20.63
N ASP A 65 15.11 69.57 20.39
CA ASP A 65 15.12 70.97 20.00
C ASP A 65 14.53 71.13 18.59
N VAL A 66 13.49 71.96 18.46
CA VAL A 66 12.81 72.25 17.19
C VAL A 66 12.91 73.73 16.80
N THR A 67 13.90 74.44 17.31
CA THR A 67 14.08 75.87 17.07
C THR A 67 14.67 76.16 15.68
N GLY A 68 14.74 77.43 15.30
CA GLY A 68 15.23 77.83 13.98
C GLY A 68 16.71 77.47 13.73
N SER A 69 17.54 77.37 14.77
CA SER A 69 18.96 77.01 14.65
C SER A 69 19.12 75.58 14.13
N MET A 70 18.28 74.66 14.60
CA MET A 70 18.22 73.27 14.16
C MET A 70 17.85 73.07 12.67
N SER A 71 17.53 74.11 11.91
CA SER A 71 17.12 73.97 10.50
C SER A 71 18.14 73.34 9.56
N GLY A 72 19.43 73.33 9.93
CA GLY A 72 20.48 72.60 9.22
C GLY A 72 20.52 71.10 9.55
N GLU A 73 20.10 70.73 10.76
CA GLU A 73 20.36 69.42 11.37
C GLU A 73 19.09 68.58 11.54
N ILE A 74 17.91 69.21 11.57
CA ILE A 74 16.64 68.55 11.94
C ILE A 74 16.29 67.36 11.03
N HIS A 75 16.68 67.40 9.75
CA HIS A 75 16.44 66.28 8.83
C HIS A 75 17.29 65.06 9.18
N GLU A 76 18.57 65.27 9.51
CA GLU A 76 19.50 64.21 9.90
C GLU A 76 19.14 63.64 11.28
N VAL A 77 18.67 64.50 12.20
CA VAL A 77 18.14 64.07 13.50
C VAL A 77 16.92 63.15 13.32
N VAL A 78 15.97 63.50 12.45
CA VAL A 78 14.79 62.69 12.14
C VAL A 78 15.17 61.32 11.56
N GLU A 79 16.14 61.29 10.64
CA GLU A 79 16.62 60.04 10.03
C GLU A 79 17.32 59.14 11.05
N ASN A 80 18.20 59.71 11.88
CA ASN A 80 18.90 58.97 12.92
C ASN A 80 17.95 58.41 13.99
N MET A 81 16.95 59.20 14.42
CA MET A 81 15.94 58.73 15.37
C MET A 81 15.08 57.61 14.79
N SER A 82 14.68 57.70 13.51
CA SER A 82 13.92 56.63 12.86
C SER A 82 14.74 55.35 12.73
N GLY A 83 15.99 55.43 12.28
CA GLY A 83 16.87 54.26 12.18
C GLY A 83 17.15 53.61 13.55
N PHE A 84 17.19 54.41 14.62
CA PHE A 84 17.29 53.90 15.99
C PHE A 84 16.06 53.05 16.37
N VAL A 85 14.85 53.54 16.09
CA VAL A 85 13.59 52.80 16.34
C VAL A 85 13.54 51.50 15.52
N ASP A 86 13.88 51.56 14.23
CA ASP A 86 13.90 50.38 13.35
C ASP A 86 14.85 49.28 13.87
N THR A 87 16.02 49.69 14.36
CA THR A 87 17.02 48.73 14.87
C THR A 87 16.52 48.07 16.16
N MET A 88 15.91 48.84 17.06
CA MET A 88 15.30 48.31 18.29
C MET A 88 14.17 47.32 18.00
N ASP A 89 13.32 47.60 17.01
CA ASP A 89 12.26 46.69 16.57
C ASP A 89 12.82 45.41 15.95
N SER A 90 13.86 45.53 15.12
CA SER A 90 14.49 44.38 14.47
C SER A 90 15.16 43.41 15.45
N TYR A 91 15.65 43.90 16.59
CA TYR A 91 16.29 43.10 17.63
C TYR A 91 15.30 42.54 18.66
N GLY A 92 14.02 42.88 18.56
CA GLY A 92 12.95 42.28 19.38
C GLY A 92 12.93 42.74 20.84
N TYR A 93 13.46 43.93 21.13
CA TYR A 93 13.43 44.49 22.49
C TYR A 93 12.01 44.87 22.93
N GLU A 94 11.72 44.76 24.22
CA GLU A 94 10.43 45.17 24.79
C GLU A 94 10.40 46.70 25.06
N TYR A 95 10.31 47.51 24.01
CA TYR A 95 10.42 48.97 24.11
C TYR A 95 9.08 49.74 24.21
N ALA A 96 9.11 50.95 24.75
CA ALA A 96 8.07 51.97 24.58
C ALA A 96 8.70 53.36 24.35
N PHE A 97 8.17 54.13 23.41
CA PHE A 97 8.75 55.40 22.97
C PHE A 97 7.89 56.62 23.33
N GLY A 98 8.54 57.73 23.68
CA GLY A 98 7.94 59.06 23.81
C GLY A 98 8.69 60.12 23.02
N LEU A 99 8.02 61.23 22.71
CA LEU A 99 8.59 62.38 21.99
C LEU A 99 8.06 63.70 22.54
N VAL A 100 8.96 64.49 23.13
CA VAL A 100 8.72 65.87 23.57
C VAL A 100 9.64 66.81 22.80
N VAL A 101 9.13 67.99 22.46
CA VAL A 101 9.89 69.00 21.71
C VAL A 101 10.01 70.30 22.49
N PHE A 102 11.10 71.03 22.31
CA PHE A 102 11.32 72.29 23.01
C PHE A 102 11.96 73.39 22.14
N GLY A 103 11.90 74.60 22.67
CA GLY A 103 12.62 75.80 22.24
C GLY A 103 12.67 76.74 23.44
N ASP A 104 12.14 77.96 23.35
CA ASP A 104 11.85 78.81 24.53
C ASP A 104 10.75 78.25 25.47
N THR A 105 10.06 77.17 25.07
CA THR A 105 9.03 76.48 25.87
C THR A 105 8.95 75.01 25.49
N VAL A 106 8.57 74.13 26.43
CA VAL A 106 8.40 72.68 26.21
C VAL A 106 6.98 72.33 25.72
N TYR A 107 6.87 71.41 24.76
CA TYR A 107 5.60 70.98 24.17
C TYR A 107 5.46 69.45 24.04
N PHE A 108 4.39 68.90 24.62
CA PHE A 108 3.98 67.49 24.49
C PHE A 108 2.94 67.33 23.36
N ARG A 109 3.39 67.29 22.10
CA ARG A 109 2.47 67.27 20.94
C ARG A 109 1.59 66.02 20.86
N HIS A 110 2.03 64.91 21.46
CA HIS A 110 1.39 63.60 21.35
C HIS A 110 0.84 63.09 22.69
N GLY A 111 0.77 63.95 23.72
CA GLY A 111 0.33 63.58 25.06
C GLY A 111 1.44 63.01 25.93
N TYR A 112 1.05 62.28 26.98
CA TYR A 112 1.92 61.82 28.07
C TYR A 112 2.06 60.29 28.15
N GLU A 113 1.47 59.56 27.20
CA GLU A 113 1.55 58.10 27.11
C GLU A 113 2.68 57.70 26.17
N LEU A 114 3.43 56.67 26.55
CA LEU A 114 4.43 56.05 25.69
C LEU A 114 3.76 55.09 24.70
N THR A 115 4.31 54.97 23.49
CA THR A 115 3.81 54.06 22.45
C THR A 115 4.75 52.89 22.23
N THR A 116 4.21 51.68 22.17
CA THR A 116 4.94 50.46 21.79
C THR A 116 4.86 50.18 20.29
N SER A 117 4.21 51.05 19.51
CA SER A 117 4.04 50.89 18.07
C SER A 117 5.14 51.65 17.32
N PRO A 118 6.01 50.96 16.56
CA PRO A 118 7.06 51.61 15.76
C PRO A 118 6.43 52.57 14.74
N ASP A 119 5.37 52.15 14.05
CA ASP A 119 4.61 53.01 13.12
C ASP A 119 4.12 54.32 13.76
N THR A 120 3.68 54.26 15.01
CA THR A 120 3.15 55.42 15.73
C THR A 120 4.27 56.40 16.06
N ILE A 121 5.39 55.93 16.59
CA ILE A 121 6.52 56.81 16.91
C ILE A 121 7.18 57.38 15.64
N HIS A 122 7.32 56.60 14.56
CA HIS A 122 7.79 57.11 13.26
C HIS A 122 6.92 58.27 12.77
N SER A 123 5.59 58.15 12.90
CA SER A 123 4.68 59.24 12.51
C SER A 123 4.86 60.53 13.33
N TRP A 124 5.31 60.42 14.57
CA TRP A 124 5.60 61.58 15.44
C TRP A 124 6.95 62.21 15.07
N ILE A 125 7.95 61.38 14.80
CA ILE A 125 9.31 61.79 14.40
C ILE A 125 9.29 62.46 13.03
N ASP A 126 8.63 61.87 12.03
CA ASP A 126 8.52 62.42 10.67
C ASP A 126 7.80 63.78 10.61
N ALA A 127 6.99 64.09 11.63
CA ALA A 127 6.26 65.34 11.73
C ALA A 127 7.09 66.50 12.32
N LEU A 128 8.33 66.25 12.75
CA LEU A 128 9.22 67.26 13.32
C LEU A 128 9.67 68.27 12.26
N THR A 129 9.58 69.55 12.61
CA THR A 129 10.01 70.66 11.75
C THR A 129 10.66 71.74 12.63
N SER A 130 11.76 72.33 12.14
CA SER A 130 12.49 73.38 12.84
C SER A 130 11.86 74.75 12.59
N SER A 131 11.29 75.39 13.63
CA SER A 131 10.79 76.76 13.57
C SER A 131 10.64 77.35 14.97
N GLY A 132 10.99 78.62 15.15
CA GLY A 132 10.89 79.32 16.44
C GLY A 132 12.26 79.69 17.01
N GLY A 133 12.33 79.89 18.32
CA GLY A 133 13.51 80.39 19.05
C GLY A 133 13.48 81.91 19.24
N GLY A 134 13.75 82.37 20.46
CA GLY A 134 13.77 83.80 20.83
C GLY A 134 15.17 84.37 20.93
N ASP A 135 16.05 83.70 21.67
CA ASP A 135 17.50 83.89 21.67
C ASP A 135 18.24 82.56 21.51
N PHE A 136 19.58 82.58 21.56
CA PHE A 136 20.38 81.41 21.24
C PHE A 136 20.28 80.29 22.29
N PRO A 137 20.20 80.56 23.61
CA PRO A 137 19.91 79.50 24.57
C PRO A 137 18.44 79.05 24.49
N GLU A 138 18.19 77.77 24.72
CA GLU A 138 16.85 77.16 24.65
C GLU A 138 16.53 76.42 25.96
N VAL A 139 15.30 75.97 26.20
CA VAL A 139 14.92 75.32 27.48
C VAL A 139 15.15 73.81 27.48
N SER A 140 16.33 73.36 27.05
CA SER A 140 16.65 71.92 26.94
C SER A 140 16.61 71.19 28.29
N VAL A 141 17.02 71.88 29.36
CA VAL A 141 17.05 71.35 30.72
C VAL A 141 15.63 71.25 31.30
N ASP A 142 14.78 72.26 31.07
CA ASP A 142 13.34 72.17 31.38
C ASP A 142 12.66 71.05 30.57
N GLY A 143 13.16 70.74 29.37
CA GLY A 143 12.70 69.62 28.53
C GLY A 143 12.94 68.26 29.18
N ILE A 144 14.12 68.06 29.77
CA ILE A 144 14.46 66.83 30.50
C ILE A 144 13.61 66.72 31.77
N ASP A 145 13.57 67.78 32.58
CA ASP A 145 12.75 67.85 33.80
C ASP A 145 11.27 67.57 33.50
N SER A 146 10.70 68.25 32.51
CA SER A 146 9.31 68.05 32.09
C SER A 146 9.04 66.61 31.61
N ALA A 147 9.99 65.99 30.89
CA ALA A 147 9.82 64.62 30.41
C ALA A 147 9.78 63.62 31.59
N LEU A 148 10.65 63.80 32.58
CA LEU A 148 10.67 62.98 33.79
C LEU A 148 9.37 63.11 34.58
N ALA A 149 8.87 64.33 34.74
CA ALA A 149 7.68 64.62 35.54
C ALA A 149 6.36 64.24 34.84
N ALA A 150 6.27 64.35 33.52
CA ALA A 150 4.99 64.30 32.80
C ALA A 150 4.66 62.94 32.16
N TYR A 151 5.65 62.18 31.67
CA TYR A 151 5.38 60.89 31.01
C TYR A 151 4.97 59.79 32.00
N HIS A 152 4.05 58.93 31.57
CA HIS A 152 3.69 57.72 32.31
C HIS A 152 4.65 56.56 31.97
N TRP A 153 5.76 56.50 32.70
CA TRP A 153 6.78 55.46 32.56
C TRP A 153 6.26 54.08 33.03
N ARG A 154 6.57 53.01 32.28
CA ARG A 154 6.20 51.64 32.63
C ARG A 154 6.91 51.20 33.91
N PRO A 155 6.21 50.59 34.88
CA PRO A 155 6.83 50.08 36.10
C PRO A 155 7.90 49.03 35.78
N GLY A 156 9.12 49.25 36.28
CA GLY A 156 10.25 48.33 36.11
C GLY A 156 11.04 48.46 34.81
N ALA A 157 10.58 49.24 33.82
CA ALA A 157 11.33 49.49 32.59
C ALA A 157 12.49 50.47 32.84
N LEU A 158 13.61 50.27 32.14
CA LEU A 158 14.72 51.23 32.16
C LEU A 158 14.28 52.55 31.50
N LYS A 159 14.32 53.66 32.26
CA LYS A 159 13.96 54.99 31.75
C LYS A 159 15.18 55.62 31.07
N VAL A 160 15.05 55.90 29.79
CA VAL A 160 16.10 56.52 28.98
C VAL A 160 15.57 57.83 28.39
N ILE A 161 16.36 58.89 28.51
CA ILE A 161 16.12 60.17 27.85
C ILE A 161 17.23 60.41 26.84
N ILE A 162 16.86 60.72 25.60
CA ILE A 162 17.78 61.13 24.56
C ILE A 162 17.46 62.58 24.20
N MET A 163 18.27 63.52 24.72
CA MET A 163 18.09 64.96 24.50
C MET A 163 18.97 65.46 23.35
N ILE A 164 18.40 66.23 22.42
CA ILE A 164 19.04 66.63 21.16
C ILE A 164 18.90 68.14 20.97
N THR A 165 20.02 68.87 20.84
CA THR A 165 20.04 70.34 20.63
C THR A 165 21.34 70.84 20.01
N ASP A 166 21.29 71.95 19.28
CA ASP A 166 22.48 72.67 18.78
C ASP A 166 22.82 73.93 19.62
N ALA A 167 22.15 74.09 20.76
CA ALA A 167 22.17 75.32 21.55
C ALA A 167 22.63 75.12 23.01
N SER A 168 23.01 76.23 23.65
CA SER A 168 23.14 76.33 25.11
C SER A 168 21.76 76.29 25.79
N PHE A 169 21.68 76.08 27.11
CA PHE A 169 20.39 76.07 27.81
C PHE A 169 20.10 77.32 28.66
N HIS A 170 18.82 77.64 28.80
CA HIS A 170 18.30 78.56 29.80
C HIS A 170 18.21 77.92 31.18
N TYR A 171 18.45 78.70 32.24
CA TYR A 171 18.30 78.25 33.63
C TYR A 171 17.86 79.39 34.55
N ARG A 172 17.26 79.05 35.69
CA ARG A 172 16.79 80.02 36.68
C ARG A 172 17.95 80.87 37.20
N GLY A 173 17.98 82.14 36.78
CA GLY A 173 19.00 83.09 37.21
C GLY A 173 20.00 83.51 36.13
N ASP A 174 19.85 83.01 34.90
CA ASP A 174 20.64 83.44 33.72
C ASP A 174 20.31 84.86 33.22
N GLY A 175 19.28 85.49 33.79
CA GLY A 175 18.83 86.85 33.45
C GLY A 175 17.70 86.90 32.42
N ARG A 176 17.15 85.76 32.00
CA ARG A 176 16.02 85.63 31.07
C ARG A 176 14.82 84.93 31.76
N PRO A 177 13.59 85.12 31.26
CA PRO A 177 12.39 84.57 31.90
C PRO A 177 11.97 83.18 31.37
N TYR A 178 12.84 82.48 30.65
CA TYR A 178 12.46 81.28 29.89
C TYR A 178 12.47 80.00 30.73
N SER A 179 13.46 79.84 31.63
CA SER A 179 13.56 78.67 32.50
C SER A 179 13.24 79.02 33.96
N HIS A 180 12.69 78.05 34.67
CA HIS A 180 12.40 78.15 36.11
C HIS A 180 13.12 77.10 36.95
N VAL A 181 14.00 76.31 36.34
CA VAL A 181 14.76 75.25 37.00
C VAL A 181 16.25 75.58 37.04
N LEU A 182 16.94 75.09 38.06
CA LEU A 182 18.40 75.09 38.11
C LEU A 182 18.95 73.75 37.57
N PRO A 183 20.13 73.72 36.92
CA PRO A 183 20.73 72.47 36.44
C PRO A 183 20.98 71.46 37.57
N GLU A 184 21.30 71.95 38.75
CA GLU A 184 21.46 71.12 39.94
C GLU A 184 20.16 70.42 40.34
N GLU A 185 19.02 71.12 40.25
CA GLU A 185 17.68 70.53 40.53
C GLU A 185 17.35 69.44 39.52
N VAL A 186 17.60 69.68 38.23
CA VAL A 186 17.33 68.69 37.20
C VAL A 186 18.26 67.47 37.31
N LEU A 187 19.50 67.65 37.77
CA LEU A 187 20.38 66.51 38.06
C LEU A 187 19.81 65.64 39.18
N GLU A 188 19.29 66.26 40.24
CA GLU A 188 18.62 65.56 41.33
C GLU A 188 17.40 64.78 40.79
N ASP A 189 16.55 65.42 39.98
CA ASP A 189 15.37 64.77 39.39
C ASP A 189 15.74 63.58 38.47
N ILE A 190 16.83 63.69 37.71
CA ILE A 190 17.36 62.59 36.87
C ILE A 190 17.78 61.39 37.75
N LEU A 191 18.56 61.65 38.80
CA LEU A 191 19.08 60.62 39.69
C LEU A 191 17.96 59.96 40.51
N ASP A 192 17.02 60.75 41.02
CA ASP A 192 15.87 60.29 41.81
C ASP A 192 14.91 59.46 40.94
N ALA A 193 14.76 59.82 39.65
CA ALA A 193 13.96 59.04 38.72
C ALA A 193 14.61 57.71 38.30
N GLY A 194 15.91 57.53 38.57
CA GLY A 194 16.73 56.43 38.08
C GLY A 194 16.87 56.43 36.55
N ALA A 195 16.79 57.60 35.92
CA ALA A 195 16.79 57.74 34.48
C ALA A 195 18.22 57.87 33.92
N VAL A 196 18.46 57.30 32.74
CA VAL A 196 19.73 57.39 32.02
C VAL A 196 19.60 58.44 30.92
N VAL A 197 20.47 59.46 30.93
CA VAL A 197 20.36 60.61 30.02
C VAL A 197 21.50 60.62 29.00
N PHE A 198 21.16 60.42 27.74
CA PHE A 198 22.05 60.62 26.61
C PHE A 198 21.81 62.00 26.00
N ILE A 199 22.88 62.75 25.77
CA ILE A 199 22.79 64.09 25.20
C ILE A 199 23.53 64.11 23.87
N VAL A 200 22.82 64.52 22.83
CA VAL A 200 23.37 64.77 21.50
C VAL A 200 23.40 66.28 21.30
N SER A 201 24.58 66.88 21.38
CA SER A 201 24.71 68.33 21.20
C SER A 201 25.98 68.77 20.50
N GLU A 202 26.03 70.05 20.14
CA GLU A 202 27.21 70.68 19.57
C GLU A 202 28.36 70.75 20.60
N ASP A 203 29.59 70.90 20.08
CA ASP A 203 30.78 70.91 20.91
C ASP A 203 30.83 72.07 21.93
N ARG A 204 31.77 71.96 22.87
CA ARG A 204 31.98 72.94 23.94
C ARG A 204 32.17 74.38 23.44
N ASP A 205 32.71 74.56 22.23
CA ASP A 205 32.99 75.87 21.66
C ASP A 205 31.71 76.59 21.21
N ARG A 206 30.71 75.86 20.72
CA ARG A 206 29.41 76.41 20.31
C ARG A 206 28.40 76.50 21.45
N THR A 207 28.34 75.47 22.29
CA THR A 207 27.42 75.36 23.43
C THR A 207 27.85 76.23 24.62
N GLY A 208 29.15 76.55 24.71
CA GLY A 208 29.73 77.31 25.81
C GLY A 208 30.03 76.43 27.02
N ALA A 209 31.19 76.69 27.65
CA ALA A 209 31.75 75.82 28.69
C ALA A 209 30.79 75.50 29.84
N TYR A 210 30.03 76.47 30.34
CA TYR A 210 29.10 76.22 31.46
C TYR A 210 27.99 75.23 31.09
N CYS A 211 27.33 75.43 29.95
CA CYS A 211 26.23 74.57 29.53
C CYS A 211 26.73 73.20 29.08
N PHE A 212 27.85 73.16 28.36
CA PHE A 212 28.48 71.92 27.94
C PHE A 212 28.94 71.07 29.12
N ASP A 213 29.59 71.67 30.11
CA ASP A 213 30.07 70.94 31.29
C ASP A 213 28.87 70.34 32.05
N TRP A 214 27.72 71.02 32.10
CA TRP A 214 26.47 70.47 32.66
C TRP A 214 25.87 69.34 31.83
N TYR A 215 25.89 69.42 30.50
CA TYR A 215 25.47 68.29 29.66
C TYR A 215 26.34 67.05 29.91
N MET A 216 27.65 67.23 30.03
CA MET A 216 28.55 66.15 30.41
C MET A 216 28.19 65.60 31.80
N THR A 217 27.96 66.47 32.79
CA THR A 217 27.55 66.05 34.14
C THR A 217 26.25 65.24 34.13
N PHE A 218 25.21 65.67 33.40
CA PHE A 218 23.97 64.91 33.30
C PHE A 218 24.21 63.51 32.71
N CYS A 219 25.02 63.41 31.64
CA CYS A 219 25.38 62.12 31.07
C CYS A 219 26.20 61.26 32.04
N ASP A 220 27.31 61.78 32.55
CA ASP A 220 28.25 61.04 33.38
C ASP A 220 27.61 60.55 34.69
N SER A 221 26.85 61.41 35.37
CA SER A 221 26.22 61.07 36.65
C SER A 221 25.01 60.14 36.50
N SER A 222 24.26 60.25 35.40
CA SER A 222 23.12 59.36 35.12
C SER A 222 23.52 58.03 34.48
N GLY A 223 24.77 57.92 34.00
CA GLY A 223 25.21 56.75 33.26
C GLY A 223 24.85 56.75 31.78
N GLY A 224 24.54 57.91 31.22
CA GLY A 224 24.46 58.07 29.78
C GLY A 224 25.82 58.41 29.18
N ASN A 225 25.79 58.83 27.92
CA ASN A 225 26.96 59.30 27.20
C ASN A 225 26.58 60.54 26.39
N TRP A 226 27.54 61.45 26.28
CA TRP A 226 27.42 62.59 25.38
C TRP A 226 27.92 62.23 23.98
N PHE A 227 27.18 62.66 22.96
CA PHE A 227 27.52 62.48 21.56
C PHE A 227 27.52 63.81 20.83
N LEU A 228 28.44 63.98 19.88
CA LEU A 228 28.46 65.15 19.01
C LEU A 228 27.27 65.09 18.03
N LEU A 229 26.56 66.20 17.86
CA LEU A 229 25.48 66.35 16.89
C LEU A 229 25.96 65.95 15.46
N GLY A 230 25.22 65.04 14.81
CA GLY A 230 25.61 64.38 13.55
C GLY A 230 26.27 63.00 13.71
N THR A 231 26.44 62.50 14.94
CA THR A 231 26.84 61.11 15.16
C THR A 231 25.66 60.16 14.89
N PRO A 232 25.83 59.04 14.15
CA PRO A 232 24.75 58.08 13.91
C PRO A 232 24.20 57.49 15.22
N PHE A 233 22.88 57.42 15.37
CA PHE A 233 22.27 57.01 16.64
C PHE A 233 22.46 55.52 16.97
N PHE A 234 22.93 54.70 16.03
CA PHE A 234 23.35 53.32 16.31
C PHE A 234 24.46 53.24 17.37
N SER A 235 25.36 54.22 17.50
CA SER A 235 26.34 54.21 18.60
C SER A 235 25.72 54.48 19.97
N ILE A 236 24.59 55.20 19.98
CA ILE A 236 23.76 55.36 21.19
C ILE A 236 23.11 54.01 21.51
N LEU A 237 22.64 53.29 20.48
CA LEU A 237 22.09 51.94 20.65
C LEU A 237 23.10 50.96 21.23
N ASP A 238 24.33 50.88 20.72
CA ASP A 238 25.39 50.02 21.30
C ASP A 238 25.64 50.38 22.78
N SER A 239 25.68 51.67 23.09
CA SER A 239 25.83 52.14 24.47
C SER A 239 24.62 51.85 25.35
N ILE A 240 23.42 51.75 24.78
CA ILE A 240 22.20 51.36 25.49
C ILE A 240 22.19 49.84 25.67
N ALA A 241 22.51 49.06 24.63
CA ALA A 241 22.55 47.61 24.61
C ALA A 241 23.52 47.02 25.65
N ASP A 242 24.74 47.57 25.76
CA ASP A 242 25.70 47.22 26.83
C ASP A 242 25.14 47.48 28.24
N ARG A 243 24.15 48.36 28.36
CA ARG A 243 23.52 48.81 29.61
C ARG A 243 22.11 48.23 29.83
N MET A 244 21.63 47.40 28.90
CA MET A 244 20.36 46.67 29.00
C MET A 244 20.50 45.32 29.73
N GLY A 245 21.66 45.04 30.33
CA GLY A 245 21.85 43.93 31.27
C GLY A 245 21.16 44.15 32.62
N GLU A 246 20.87 43.07 33.35
CA GLU A 246 20.20 43.10 34.66
C GLU A 246 20.96 43.99 35.65
N PHE A 247 20.30 45.03 36.19
CA PHE A 247 20.89 45.96 37.14
C PHE A 247 20.02 46.08 38.40
N THR A 248 20.63 46.49 39.51
CA THR A 248 19.90 46.71 40.77
C THR A 248 20.00 48.16 41.20
N LEU A 249 18.86 48.81 41.47
CA LEU A 249 18.82 50.13 42.10
C LEU A 249 18.79 49.97 43.62
N ILE A 250 19.63 50.74 44.31
CA ILE A 250 19.61 50.91 45.75
C ILE A 250 19.24 52.38 46.02
N SER A 251 18.05 52.61 46.57
CA SER A 251 17.59 53.94 46.98
C SER A 251 17.49 54.06 48.49
N ALA A 252 17.87 55.21 49.04
CA ALA A 252 17.83 55.48 50.46
C ALA A 252 17.10 56.79 50.75
N LEU A 253 15.98 56.69 51.47
CA LEU A 253 15.19 57.82 51.92
C LEU A 253 15.70 58.31 53.28
N LEU A 254 16.23 59.52 53.30
CA LEU A 254 16.73 60.24 54.47
C LEU A 254 15.74 61.32 54.90
N MET A 255 15.64 61.58 56.19
CA MET A 255 14.86 62.70 56.73
C MET A 255 15.74 63.62 57.56
N ASN A 256 15.64 64.93 57.33
CA ASN A 256 16.20 65.91 58.26
C ASN A 256 15.31 65.99 59.51
N SER A 257 15.73 65.35 60.61
CA SER A 257 15.05 65.41 61.91
C SER A 257 15.61 66.51 62.82
N THR A 258 16.56 67.33 62.37
CA THR A 258 17.02 68.52 63.09
C THR A 258 15.97 69.65 63.06
N PRO A 259 16.02 70.60 64.01
CA PRO A 259 15.16 71.78 63.99
C PRO A 259 15.63 72.89 63.03
N ASP A 260 16.77 72.72 62.34
CA ASP A 260 17.40 73.72 61.46
C ASP A 260 17.51 73.20 60.01
N THR A 261 17.53 74.09 59.02
CA THR A 261 17.80 73.71 57.62
C THR A 261 19.27 73.29 57.48
N LEU A 262 19.53 72.15 56.84
CA LEU A 262 20.87 71.63 56.59
C LEU A 262 21.39 72.13 55.23
N ASP A 263 22.42 72.97 55.25
CA ASP A 263 22.98 73.58 54.04
C ASP A 263 23.48 72.53 53.02
N THR A 264 24.05 71.40 53.47
CA THR A 264 24.53 70.33 52.60
C THR A 264 24.47 68.97 53.32
N VAL A 265 23.79 68.01 52.71
CA VAL A 265 23.70 66.61 53.12
C VAL A 265 24.42 65.77 52.08
N GLY A 266 25.44 65.02 52.49
CA GLY A 266 26.17 64.08 51.64
C GLY A 266 25.82 62.64 52.01
N ALA A 267 25.73 61.74 51.03
CA ALA A 267 25.60 60.31 51.26
C ALA A 267 26.60 59.51 50.42
N MET A 268 27.26 58.54 51.04
CA MET A 268 28.29 57.71 50.42
C MET A 268 27.93 56.23 50.57
N LEU A 269 27.92 55.49 49.47
CA LEU A 269 27.74 54.04 49.44
C LEU A 269 29.11 53.34 49.40
N PHE A 270 29.34 52.40 50.31
CA PHE A 270 30.52 51.55 50.36
C PHE A 270 30.13 50.14 49.90
N PRO A 271 30.41 49.78 48.64
CA PRO A 271 30.04 48.48 48.11
C PRO A 271 30.98 47.37 48.62
N GLY A 272 30.45 46.15 48.72
CA GLY A 272 31.23 44.93 48.87
C GLY A 272 31.93 44.54 47.57
N SER A 273 32.81 43.54 47.60
CA SER A 273 33.64 43.20 46.43
C SER A 273 32.85 42.65 45.23
N CYS A 274 31.60 42.23 45.43
CA CYS A 274 30.68 41.80 44.38
C CYS A 274 29.82 42.93 43.80
N LEU A 275 29.91 44.15 44.31
CA LEU A 275 29.07 45.27 43.89
C LEU A 275 29.89 46.35 43.21
N ASP A 276 29.62 46.56 41.93
CA ASP A 276 30.20 47.68 41.19
C ASP A 276 29.18 48.80 41.08
N ILE A 277 29.57 50.00 41.52
CA ILE A 277 28.74 51.18 41.27
C ILE A 277 28.82 51.50 39.79
N LEU A 278 27.75 51.18 39.07
CA LEU A 278 27.62 51.60 37.68
C LEU A 278 27.34 53.10 37.64
N TYR A 279 26.34 53.58 38.42
CA TYR A 279 25.87 54.97 38.36
C TYR A 279 25.38 55.53 39.70
N GLY A 280 25.29 56.86 39.76
CA GLY A 280 25.04 57.66 40.97
C GLY A 280 26.37 58.12 41.60
N ASP A 281 26.56 59.43 41.72
CA ASP A 281 27.77 60.01 42.32
C ASP A 281 28.03 59.40 43.70
N ASN A 282 29.29 59.24 44.08
CA ASN A 282 29.62 58.63 45.36
C ASN A 282 30.79 59.37 46.03
N PRO A 283 30.51 60.35 46.91
CA PRO A 283 29.22 60.64 47.55
C PRO A 283 28.26 61.50 46.71
N GLN A 284 26.95 61.29 46.85
CA GLN A 284 25.91 62.22 46.37
C GLN A 284 25.69 63.34 47.38
N PHE A 285 25.33 64.54 46.91
CA PHE A 285 25.02 65.68 47.76
C PHE A 285 23.62 66.24 47.47
N ARG A 286 22.99 66.80 48.51
CA ARG A 286 21.70 67.49 48.48
C ARG A 286 21.81 68.74 49.35
N TYR A 287 21.19 69.83 48.93
CA TYR A 287 21.39 71.16 49.54
C TYR A 287 20.12 71.73 50.17
N ASP A 288 20.28 72.63 51.15
CA ASP A 288 19.20 73.41 51.76
C ASP A 288 17.98 72.60 52.28
N VAL A 289 18.23 71.45 52.90
CA VAL A 289 17.16 70.51 53.33
C VAL A 289 16.49 70.99 54.60
N ALA A 290 15.20 71.35 54.55
CA ALA A 290 14.50 71.94 55.69
C ALA A 290 14.12 70.91 56.79
N PRO A 291 13.84 71.35 58.02
CA PRO A 291 13.37 70.48 59.10
C PRO A 291 12.11 69.70 58.71
N GLY A 292 12.22 68.37 58.72
CA GLY A 292 11.12 67.45 58.41
C GLY A 292 11.03 67.01 56.94
N ASP A 293 11.86 67.57 56.06
CA ASP A 293 11.88 67.18 54.66
C ASP A 293 12.62 65.85 54.46
N PHE A 294 12.23 65.15 53.40
CA PHE A 294 12.81 63.88 52.99
C PHE A 294 13.67 64.09 51.74
N ILE A 295 14.70 63.25 51.63
CA ILE A 295 15.66 63.23 50.55
C ILE A 295 15.75 61.79 50.06
N ASP A 296 15.57 61.54 48.76
CA ASP A 296 15.86 60.25 48.16
C ASP A 296 17.26 60.28 47.53
N ILE A 297 18.00 59.17 47.62
CA ILE A 297 19.35 59.05 47.07
C ILE A 297 19.48 57.65 46.47
N THR A 298 19.69 57.59 45.16
CA THR A 298 19.68 56.33 44.41
C THR A 298 21.01 56.06 43.72
N TRP A 299 21.53 54.84 43.89
CA TRP A 299 22.66 54.32 43.13
C TRP A 299 22.25 53.10 42.31
N ARG A 300 22.84 52.95 41.12
CA ARG A 300 22.64 51.80 40.24
C ARG A 300 23.86 50.90 40.27
N MET A 301 23.67 49.67 40.73
CA MET A 301 24.73 48.68 40.92
C MET A 301 24.71 47.64 39.81
N ASN A 302 25.90 47.18 39.44
CA ASN A 302 26.10 45.86 38.87
C ASN A 302 26.37 44.90 40.03
N VAL A 303 25.74 43.73 39.99
CA VAL A 303 26.03 42.68 40.97
C VAL A 303 26.75 41.56 40.23
N LEU A 304 28.03 41.40 40.54
CA LEU A 304 28.91 40.46 39.87
C LEU A 304 28.90 39.06 40.49
N CYS A 305 28.49 38.96 41.76
CA CYS A 305 28.40 37.72 42.52
C CYS A 305 27.50 37.90 43.75
N THR A 306 27.16 36.79 44.41
CA THR A 306 26.20 36.75 45.53
C THR A 306 26.91 36.18 46.77
N GLY A 307 26.39 36.39 47.99
CA GLY A 307 27.01 35.97 49.25
C GLY A 307 27.53 37.14 50.09
N PRO A 308 28.35 36.93 51.14
CA PRO A 308 28.74 38.00 52.08
C PRO A 308 29.40 39.24 51.44
N GLU A 309 29.93 39.07 50.24
CA GLU A 309 30.60 40.09 49.43
C GLU A 309 29.63 40.97 48.63
N ASP A 310 28.32 40.65 48.59
CA ASP A 310 27.22 41.46 48.03
C ASP A 310 26.62 42.46 49.05
N CYS A 311 27.22 42.54 50.23
CA CYS A 311 26.84 43.47 51.28
C CYS A 311 27.45 44.86 51.08
N PHE A 312 26.70 45.91 51.39
CA PHE A 312 27.14 47.30 51.28
C PHE A 312 26.72 48.12 52.52
N ARG A 313 27.34 49.29 52.69
CA ARG A 313 27.01 50.26 53.74
C ARG A 313 26.85 51.66 53.17
N ILE A 314 25.76 52.35 53.50
CA ILE A 314 25.54 53.75 53.14
C ILE A 314 25.73 54.62 54.38
N VAL A 315 26.53 55.68 54.25
CA VAL A 315 26.78 56.67 55.30
C VAL A 315 26.32 58.04 54.82
N ALA A 316 25.36 58.63 55.53
CA ALA A 316 24.91 59.99 55.29
C ALA A 316 25.46 60.95 56.34
N TYR A 317 25.84 62.16 55.95
CA TYR A 317 26.48 63.15 56.81
C TYR A 317 26.14 64.59 56.43
N SER A 318 26.04 65.46 57.43
CA SER A 318 25.87 66.90 57.27
C SER A 318 26.47 67.63 58.48
N GLY A 319 27.61 68.30 58.29
CA GLY A 319 28.35 68.93 59.38
C GLY A 319 28.78 67.93 60.45
N ASP A 320 28.25 68.08 61.68
CA ASP A 320 28.48 67.16 62.81
C ASP A 320 27.42 66.05 62.92
N TYR A 321 26.41 66.02 62.03
CA TYR A 321 25.36 65.00 61.99
C TYR A 321 25.75 63.88 61.03
N SER A 322 25.50 62.63 61.43
CA SER A 322 25.67 61.46 60.57
C SER A 322 24.73 60.34 60.97
N ASP A 323 24.32 59.55 59.98
CA ASP A 323 23.62 58.28 60.16
C ASP A 323 24.17 57.27 59.16
N ASP A 324 24.03 55.98 59.44
CA ASP A 324 24.48 54.92 58.54
C ASP A 324 23.58 53.70 58.55
N VAL A 325 23.48 53.07 57.40
CA VAL A 325 22.66 51.88 57.19
C VAL A 325 23.43 50.87 56.35
N SER A 326 23.27 49.58 56.63
CA SER A 326 23.89 48.50 55.86
C SER A 326 22.81 47.57 55.33
N GLY A 327 23.04 47.00 54.14
CA GLY A 327 22.18 46.02 53.50
C GLY A 327 23.01 44.99 52.74
N CYS A 328 22.41 43.86 52.39
CA CYS A 328 23.02 42.85 51.55
C CYS A 328 22.06 42.48 50.42
N LEU A 329 22.61 42.28 49.23
CA LEU A 329 21.87 41.84 48.05
C LEU A 329 21.99 40.32 47.93
N HIS A 330 21.57 39.57 48.96
CA HIS A 330 21.59 38.12 48.90
C HIS A 330 20.54 37.62 47.92
N PHE A 331 21.00 37.27 46.73
CA PHE A 331 20.26 36.41 45.81
C PHE A 331 20.34 34.99 46.39
N GLY A 332 19.25 34.23 46.33
CA GLY A 332 19.22 32.84 46.79
C GLY A 332 20.30 31.99 46.12
N ASP A 333 20.51 30.78 46.64
CA ASP A 333 21.60 29.83 46.34
C ASP A 333 21.81 29.40 44.85
N ASP A 334 21.33 30.16 43.87
CA ASP A 334 21.43 29.88 42.42
C ASP A 334 22.56 30.69 41.71
N CYS A 335 23.60 31.23 42.40
CA CYS A 335 24.55 32.19 41.78
C CYS A 335 26.01 32.22 42.33
N GLN A 336 26.70 31.09 42.55
CA GLN A 336 28.14 31.08 42.85
C GLN A 336 28.92 30.08 41.96
N CYS A 337 30.21 30.37 41.74
CA CYS A 337 31.21 29.49 41.12
C CYS A 337 30.69 28.54 40.02
N VAL A 338 30.44 29.07 38.81
CA VAL A 338 30.06 28.22 37.67
C VAL A 338 31.27 27.38 37.29
N GLY A 339 31.41 26.23 37.94
CA GLY A 339 32.23 25.12 37.45
C GLY A 339 31.62 24.57 36.16
N PRO A 340 32.26 23.57 35.56
CA PRO A 340 31.80 23.00 34.31
C PRO A 340 30.32 22.63 34.37
N VAL A 341 29.50 23.16 33.46
CA VAL A 341 28.05 22.95 33.46
C VAL A 341 27.75 21.74 32.59
N PRO A 342 27.15 20.68 33.16
CA PRO A 342 26.60 19.59 32.40
C PRO A 342 25.25 19.99 31.78
N ASP A 343 24.99 19.52 30.56
CA ASP A 343 23.69 19.58 29.88
C ASP A 343 23.43 18.21 29.25
N ILE A 344 22.47 17.47 29.80
CA ILE A 344 22.02 16.17 29.30
C ILE A 344 21.24 16.42 28.02
N ILE A 345 21.86 16.02 26.91
CA ILE A 345 21.28 16.18 25.58
C ILE A 345 20.50 14.93 25.15
N TYR A 346 20.73 13.77 25.77
CA TYR A 346 20.07 12.51 25.42
C TYR A 346 20.14 11.44 26.53
N PRO A 347 19.07 10.67 26.79
CA PRO A 347 17.71 10.88 26.29
C PRO A 347 17.04 12.06 27.03
N PRO A 348 15.98 12.68 26.46
CA PRO A 348 15.18 13.67 27.19
C PRO A 348 14.67 13.14 28.53
N ASP A 349 14.51 14.01 29.53
CA ASP A 349 14.04 13.59 30.85
C ASP A 349 12.65 12.93 30.82
N GLY A 350 12.49 11.84 31.57
CA GLY A 350 11.27 11.03 31.61
C GLY A 350 11.05 10.13 30.38
N THR A 351 12.06 9.96 29.52
CA THR A 351 11.97 9.06 28.36
C THR A 351 11.70 7.62 28.79
N ILE A 352 10.86 6.92 28.03
CA ILE A 352 10.68 5.47 28.14
C ILE A 352 11.50 4.82 27.02
N THR A 353 12.33 3.82 27.36
CA THR A 353 13.26 3.15 26.44
C THR A 353 13.06 1.65 26.44
N ALA A 354 13.16 1.03 25.25
CA ALA A 354 13.23 -0.41 25.07
C ALA A 354 14.68 -0.91 24.91
N CYS A 355 15.67 -0.03 25.04
CA CYS A 355 17.08 -0.41 25.01
C CYS A 355 17.49 -0.95 26.38
N ASP A 356 17.85 -2.24 26.45
CA ASP A 356 18.36 -2.85 27.67
C ASP A 356 19.75 -2.33 28.05
N ASP A 357 20.45 -1.64 27.15
CA ASP A 357 21.76 -1.00 27.40
C ASP A 357 21.72 0.54 27.28
N GLN A 358 20.53 1.15 27.45
CA GLN A 358 20.36 2.60 27.35
C GLN A 358 21.42 3.37 28.18
N GLY A 359 22.28 4.10 27.48
CA GLY A 359 23.20 5.07 28.06
C GLY A 359 22.61 6.48 28.07
N PHE A 360 23.42 7.45 28.45
CA PHE A 360 23.08 8.86 28.31
C PHE A 360 24.27 9.65 27.76
N VAL A 361 23.96 10.81 27.18
CA VAL A 361 24.92 11.74 26.59
C VAL A 361 24.68 13.09 27.21
N ALA A 362 25.77 13.71 27.66
CA ALA A 362 25.76 15.06 28.19
C ALA A 362 26.89 15.85 27.57
N THR A 363 26.67 17.14 27.31
CA THR A 363 27.79 18.08 27.11
C THR A 363 28.23 18.59 28.48
N VAL A 364 29.53 18.70 28.70
CA VAL A 364 30.09 19.34 29.89
C VAL A 364 30.96 20.48 29.39
N VAL A 365 30.46 21.70 29.53
CA VAL A 365 31.08 22.91 28.99
C VAL A 365 31.52 23.82 30.12
N ASP A 366 32.70 24.38 29.95
CA ASP A 366 33.19 25.50 30.76
C ASP A 366 33.52 26.63 29.77
N ASP A 367 32.88 27.77 29.94
CA ASP A 367 32.97 28.91 29.03
C ASP A 367 34.22 29.77 29.28
N ARG A 368 34.93 29.52 30.39
CA ARG A 368 36.04 30.35 30.85
C ARG A 368 37.37 29.59 30.82
N ASP A 369 37.39 28.30 31.16
CA ASP A 369 38.63 27.52 31.31
C ASP A 369 38.59 26.09 30.73
N GLU A 370 39.75 25.43 30.65
CA GLU A 370 39.85 24.04 30.16
C GLU A 370 39.42 23.04 31.26
N LEU A 371 38.53 22.10 30.93
CA LEU A 371 38.03 21.05 31.83
C LEU A 371 39.13 20.02 32.20
N ASP A 372 39.32 19.71 33.49
CA ASP A 372 40.13 18.56 33.92
C ASP A 372 39.30 17.27 33.78
N VAL A 373 39.32 16.69 32.59
CA VAL A 373 38.57 15.47 32.23
C VAL A 373 38.78 14.30 33.22
N GLY A 374 39.91 14.27 33.95
CA GLY A 374 40.18 13.23 34.96
C GLY A 374 39.32 13.31 36.22
N THR A 375 38.62 14.42 36.43
CA THR A 375 37.75 14.68 37.58
C THR A 375 36.28 14.39 37.29
N ILE A 376 35.93 14.14 36.02
CA ILE A 376 34.54 13.89 35.61
C ILE A 376 33.99 12.65 36.32
N GLN A 377 32.85 12.84 36.98
CA GLN A 377 32.10 11.79 37.66
C GLN A 377 30.64 11.83 37.22
N VAL A 378 30.11 10.65 36.94
CA VAL A 378 28.67 10.47 36.74
C VAL A 378 28.13 9.52 37.80
N GLU A 379 26.89 9.72 38.21
CA GLU A 379 26.18 8.86 39.14
C GLU A 379 25.01 8.22 38.41
N VAL A 380 24.92 6.89 38.40
CA VAL A 380 23.80 6.14 37.79
C VAL A 380 23.25 5.19 38.84
N ASN A 381 21.95 5.32 39.17
CA ASN A 381 21.28 4.60 40.26
C ASN A 381 22.05 4.66 41.61
N GLY A 382 22.70 5.79 41.89
CA GLY A 382 23.50 6.00 43.10
C GLY A 382 24.90 5.36 43.09
N ILE A 383 25.32 4.75 41.98
CA ILE A 383 26.69 4.25 41.76
C ILE A 383 27.48 5.31 41.02
N ARG A 384 28.62 5.73 41.58
CA ARG A 384 29.51 6.70 40.95
C ARG A 384 30.55 6.04 40.05
N TYR A 385 30.64 6.54 38.83
CA TYR A 385 31.65 6.21 37.84
C TYR A 385 32.56 7.41 37.65
N THR A 386 33.86 7.19 37.49
CA THR A 386 34.84 8.25 37.25
C THR A 386 35.54 8.00 35.93
N TYR A 387 35.73 9.03 35.11
CA TYR A 387 36.39 8.88 33.82
C TYR A 387 37.76 8.21 33.96
N PRO A 388 38.13 7.24 33.08
CA PRO A 388 37.43 6.78 31.87
C PRO A 388 36.58 5.51 32.04
N GLU A 389 36.19 5.13 33.26
CA GLU A 389 35.34 3.95 33.48
C GLU A 389 33.94 4.21 32.92
N ASN A 390 33.53 3.44 31.90
CA ASN A 390 32.20 3.50 31.28
C ASN A 390 31.80 4.86 30.69
N ILE A 391 32.78 5.75 30.59
CA ILE A 391 32.63 7.13 30.12
C ILE A 391 33.62 7.34 28.98
N VAL A 392 33.11 7.79 27.84
CA VAL A 392 33.91 8.31 26.73
C VAL A 392 33.69 9.81 26.65
N PHE A 393 34.75 10.60 26.79
CA PHE A 393 34.69 12.05 26.67
C PHE A 393 35.47 12.51 25.43
N SER A 394 34.83 13.31 24.57
CA SER A 394 35.42 13.83 23.35
C SER A 394 34.98 15.27 23.10
N ASN A 395 35.94 16.18 22.96
CA ASN A 395 35.74 17.63 22.93
C ASN A 395 35.07 18.13 24.22
N ASP A 396 33.77 18.33 24.17
CA ASP A 396 32.87 18.78 25.24
C ASP A 396 31.80 17.73 25.57
N THR A 397 31.74 16.61 24.84
CA THR A 397 30.64 15.64 24.94
C THR A 397 31.08 14.38 25.68
N LEU A 398 30.30 14.04 26.71
CA LEU A 398 30.37 12.83 27.50
C LEU A 398 29.34 11.80 26.99
N TYR A 399 29.79 10.57 26.79
CA TYR A 399 28.95 9.40 26.52
C TYR A 399 29.13 8.38 27.64
N PHE A 400 28.04 8.03 28.32
CA PHE A 400 28.03 6.95 29.30
C PHE A 400 27.48 5.66 28.69
N THR A 401 28.11 4.52 28.97
CA THR A 401 27.63 3.19 28.56
C THR A 401 27.57 2.27 29.78
N PRO A 402 26.43 1.63 30.09
CA PRO A 402 26.30 0.77 31.27
C PRO A 402 27.15 -0.51 31.17
N ASP A 403 27.55 -1.04 32.32
CA ASP A 403 28.34 -2.29 32.43
C ASP A 403 27.52 -3.58 32.25
N ALA A 404 26.22 -3.46 32.46
CA ALA A 404 25.26 -4.56 32.42
C ALA A 404 23.92 -4.03 31.89
N SER A 405 23.15 -4.91 31.27
CA SER A 405 21.80 -4.56 30.82
C SER A 405 20.88 -4.22 32.00
N TRP A 406 20.00 -3.25 31.80
CA TRP A 406 18.89 -2.89 32.66
C TRP A 406 17.78 -3.95 32.63
N GLU A 407 16.96 -4.00 33.69
CA GLU A 407 15.79 -4.87 33.76
C GLU A 407 14.49 -4.09 33.45
N HIS A 408 13.45 -4.76 32.92
CA HIS A 408 12.15 -4.12 32.70
C HIS A 408 11.58 -3.59 34.02
N GLY A 409 11.06 -2.36 33.99
CA GLY A 409 10.54 -1.63 35.13
C GLY A 409 11.59 -0.85 35.91
N ASP A 410 12.86 -0.92 35.52
CA ASP A 410 13.90 -0.07 36.12
C ASP A 410 13.63 1.39 35.78
N THR A 411 13.57 2.22 36.81
CA THR A 411 13.72 3.67 36.66
C THR A 411 15.18 3.98 36.90
N VAL A 412 15.90 4.30 35.83
CA VAL A 412 17.34 4.60 35.89
C VAL A 412 17.51 6.10 36.03
N SER A 413 17.90 6.54 37.23
CA SER A 413 18.28 7.93 37.46
C SER A 413 19.76 8.09 37.19
N TYR A 414 20.13 9.13 36.44
CA TYR A 414 21.51 9.42 36.11
C TYR A 414 21.79 10.91 36.25
N ALA A 415 23.01 11.25 36.64
CA ALA A 415 23.44 12.63 36.80
C ALA A 415 24.92 12.76 36.49
N VAL A 416 25.33 13.89 35.94
CA VAL A 416 26.75 14.29 35.94
C VAL A 416 26.99 15.01 37.26
N VAL A 417 27.77 14.39 38.15
CA VAL A 417 27.87 14.79 39.57
C VAL A 417 29.25 15.32 39.96
N GLY A 418 30.12 15.52 38.98
CA GLY A 418 31.47 16.02 39.24
C GLY A 418 32.24 16.27 37.96
N GLY A 419 33.09 17.28 38.04
CA GLY A 419 33.96 17.78 36.99
C GLY A 419 34.52 19.11 37.48
N ASP A 420 35.82 19.19 37.58
CA ASP A 420 36.53 20.39 38.02
C ASP A 420 37.23 21.00 36.80
N ASP A 421 37.30 22.32 36.75
CA ASP A 421 38.22 23.01 35.85
C ASP A 421 39.68 22.94 36.39
N PHE A 422 40.66 23.37 35.59
CA PHE A 422 42.06 23.42 36.04
C PHE A 422 42.36 24.47 37.12
N ASP A 423 41.44 25.42 37.37
CA ASP A 423 41.55 26.45 38.41
C ASP A 423 40.94 26.00 39.76
N GLY A 424 40.30 24.83 39.79
CA GLY A 424 39.79 24.14 40.97
C GLY A 424 38.36 24.53 41.34
N CYS A 425 37.59 25.05 40.39
CA CYS A 425 36.16 25.26 40.54
C CYS A 425 35.43 23.93 40.31
N GLU A 426 34.80 23.42 41.36
CA GLU A 426 34.03 22.18 41.32
C GLU A 426 32.70 22.45 40.58
N MET A 427 32.20 21.47 39.81
CA MET A 427 30.84 21.49 39.29
C MET A 427 29.83 21.59 40.46
N GLU A 428 29.15 22.73 40.55
CA GLU A 428 28.14 23.01 41.59
C GLU A 428 26.71 22.71 41.12
N ASP A 429 26.44 22.90 39.83
CA ASP A 429 25.19 22.52 39.17
C ASP A 429 25.33 21.16 38.49
N PHE A 430 24.53 20.20 38.95
CA PHE A 430 24.43 18.89 38.35
C PHE A 430 23.19 18.86 37.48
N ASP A 431 23.33 18.33 36.28
CA ASP A 431 22.19 17.98 35.48
C ASP A 431 21.87 16.51 35.72
N GLU A 432 20.61 16.26 36.05
CA GLU A 432 20.08 14.96 36.36
C GLU A 432 18.88 14.66 35.46
N GLY A 433 18.83 13.44 34.98
CA GLY A 433 17.72 12.93 34.23
C GLY A 433 17.35 11.54 34.70
N TYR A 434 16.21 11.08 34.27
CA TYR A 434 15.88 9.66 34.37
C TYR A 434 15.23 9.17 33.09
N PHE A 435 15.39 7.87 32.85
CA PHE A 435 14.59 7.14 31.89
C PHE A 435 13.98 5.91 32.57
N ILE A 436 12.86 5.46 32.04
CA ILE A 436 12.18 4.25 32.49
C ILE A 436 12.41 3.17 31.44
N VAL A 437 12.88 2.01 31.88
CA VAL A 437 13.17 0.88 31.00
C VAL A 437 11.92 0.02 30.87
N ASP A 438 11.43 -0.10 29.64
CA ASP A 438 10.34 -1.01 29.30
C ASP A 438 10.77 -1.99 28.21
N LEU A 439 10.99 -3.25 28.60
CA LEU A 439 11.37 -4.33 27.68
C LEU A 439 10.22 -5.31 27.40
N LEU A 440 9.02 -5.03 27.90
CA LEU A 440 7.89 -5.94 27.74
C LEU A 440 6.85 -5.33 26.79
N PRO A 441 6.26 -6.15 25.91
CA PRO A 441 5.15 -5.70 25.08
C PRO A 441 3.84 -5.62 25.88
N PRO A 442 2.81 -4.95 25.33
CA PRO A 442 1.49 -4.91 25.94
C PRO A 442 0.90 -6.32 26.10
N VAL A 443 0.17 -6.52 27.20
CA VAL A 443 -0.47 -7.78 27.52
C VAL A 443 -1.86 -7.84 26.92
N ILE A 444 -2.09 -8.81 26.03
CA ILE A 444 -3.41 -9.19 25.54
C ILE A 444 -4.00 -10.24 26.47
N SER A 445 -5.25 -10.03 26.90
CA SER A 445 -5.97 -10.93 27.80
C SER A 445 -7.48 -10.89 27.53
N GLY A 446 -8.27 -11.64 28.31
CA GLY A 446 -9.73 -11.55 28.21
C GLY A 446 -10.32 -11.98 26.85
N THR A 447 -9.62 -12.79 26.07
CA THR A 447 -10.07 -13.23 24.74
C THR A 447 -11.42 -13.93 24.82
N PHE A 448 -12.36 -13.53 23.97
CA PHE A 448 -13.64 -14.20 23.80
C PHE A 448 -14.04 -14.23 22.32
N PRO A 449 -14.78 -15.26 21.88
CA PRO A 449 -15.10 -16.51 22.59
C PRO A 449 -13.83 -17.30 22.93
N ALA A 450 -13.93 -18.28 23.83
CA ALA A 450 -12.74 -18.98 24.32
C ALA A 450 -12.09 -19.82 23.21
N ASP A 451 -10.79 -20.09 23.33
CA ASP A 451 -10.08 -20.96 22.37
C ASP A 451 -10.75 -22.35 22.24
N GLY A 452 -11.03 -22.74 21.01
CA GLY A 452 -11.75 -23.96 20.64
C GLY A 452 -13.27 -23.92 20.86
N GLU A 453 -13.87 -22.76 21.13
CA GLU A 453 -15.31 -22.64 21.31
C GLU A 453 -16.08 -22.88 20.00
N LEU A 454 -17.26 -23.50 20.12
CA LEU A 454 -18.15 -23.79 19.01
C LEU A 454 -19.13 -22.63 18.80
N ILE A 455 -19.02 -21.94 17.67
CA ILE A 455 -19.92 -20.84 17.29
C ILE A 455 -21.07 -21.40 16.46
N VAL A 456 -22.28 -21.21 16.96
CA VAL A 456 -23.54 -21.65 16.31
C VAL A 456 -24.41 -20.47 15.87
N ASP A 457 -23.97 -19.24 16.16
CA ASP A 457 -24.64 -17.99 15.78
C ASP A 457 -24.15 -17.52 14.40
N THR A 458 -24.94 -16.66 13.77
CA THR A 458 -24.65 -16.05 12.46
C THR A 458 -23.92 -14.71 12.56
N LEU A 459 -23.88 -14.11 13.76
CA LEU A 459 -23.04 -12.95 14.04
C LEU A 459 -21.79 -13.41 14.81
N LEU A 460 -20.62 -13.27 14.20
CA LEU A 460 -19.36 -13.50 14.89
C LEU A 460 -19.03 -12.28 15.73
N VAL A 461 -18.96 -12.45 17.05
CA VAL A 461 -18.49 -11.42 17.99
C VAL A 461 -17.23 -11.94 18.65
N VAL A 462 -16.11 -11.24 18.46
CA VAL A 462 -14.78 -11.61 18.94
C VAL A 462 -14.18 -10.41 19.64
N GLY A 463 -13.47 -10.60 20.73
CA GLY A 463 -12.79 -9.50 21.38
C GLY A 463 -11.72 -9.93 22.37
N PHE A 464 -10.97 -8.93 22.83
CA PHE A 464 -9.91 -9.07 23.81
C PHE A 464 -9.70 -7.75 24.55
N ASP A 465 -9.04 -7.83 25.70
CA ASP A 465 -8.54 -6.70 26.45
C ASP A 465 -7.04 -6.54 26.18
N VAL A 466 -6.57 -5.30 26.01
CA VAL A 466 -5.15 -4.98 25.90
C VAL A 466 -4.79 -3.94 26.95
N ALA A 467 -3.66 -4.12 27.62
CA ALA A 467 -3.13 -3.17 28.59
C ALA A 467 -1.61 -3.18 28.58
N ASP A 468 -1.02 -2.03 28.87
CA ASP A 468 0.42 -1.88 29.05
C ASP A 468 0.70 -1.03 30.30
N ASP A 469 1.69 -1.44 31.09
CA ASP A 469 1.91 -0.89 32.44
C ASP A 469 2.88 0.31 32.45
N ILE A 470 3.72 0.51 31.42
CA ILE A 470 4.78 1.54 31.41
C ILE A 470 4.71 2.39 30.15
N ALA A 471 5.06 1.85 28.97
CA ALA A 471 5.11 2.59 27.72
C ALA A 471 3.72 2.95 27.16
N GLY A 472 2.68 2.29 27.63
CA GLY A 472 1.32 2.46 27.13
C GLY A 472 1.12 1.73 25.80
N VAL A 473 -0.13 1.46 25.45
CA VAL A 473 -0.53 0.78 24.22
C VAL A 473 -0.53 1.77 23.06
N ASN A 474 0.22 1.47 22.00
CA ASN A 474 0.12 2.21 20.75
C ASN A 474 -1.15 1.79 20.00
N LEU A 475 -2.17 2.65 20.00
CA LEU A 475 -3.49 2.35 19.42
C LEU A 475 -3.44 2.05 17.91
N ASP A 476 -2.50 2.62 17.16
CA ASP A 476 -2.36 2.35 15.72
C ASP A 476 -1.82 0.93 15.44
N SER A 477 -1.19 0.32 16.44
CA SER A 477 -0.65 -1.05 16.36
C SER A 477 -1.63 -2.14 16.79
N VAL A 478 -2.79 -1.77 17.35
CA VAL A 478 -3.79 -2.73 17.84
C VAL A 478 -4.69 -3.16 16.69
N TYR A 479 -4.64 -4.44 16.35
CA TYR A 479 -5.53 -5.04 15.35
C TYR A 479 -5.72 -6.52 15.62
N ILE A 480 -6.77 -7.07 15.03
CA ILE A 480 -7.02 -8.51 14.99
C ILE A 480 -6.90 -9.01 13.56
N THR A 481 -6.30 -10.19 13.41
CA THR A 481 -6.25 -10.91 12.14
C THR A 481 -7.28 -12.03 12.21
N ILE A 482 -8.25 -12.06 11.31
CA ILE A 482 -9.24 -13.12 11.19
C ILE A 482 -9.09 -13.77 9.81
N ASN A 483 -8.75 -15.06 9.76
CA ASN A 483 -8.47 -15.81 8.52
C ASN A 483 -7.46 -15.12 7.59
N GLY A 484 -6.51 -14.36 8.16
CA GLY A 484 -5.48 -13.63 7.41
C GLY A 484 -5.86 -12.20 6.98
N VAL A 485 -7.06 -11.71 7.33
CA VAL A 485 -7.50 -10.33 7.09
C VAL A 485 -7.33 -9.51 8.36
N ASN A 486 -6.69 -8.33 8.25
CA ASN A 486 -6.43 -7.44 9.37
C ASN A 486 -7.56 -6.44 9.57
N TYR A 487 -8.05 -6.31 10.81
CA TYR A 487 -9.05 -5.34 11.23
C TYR A 487 -8.46 -4.46 12.33
N HIS A 488 -8.23 -3.20 12.00
CA HIS A 488 -7.69 -2.17 12.89
C HIS A 488 -8.82 -1.50 13.71
N ILE A 489 -8.46 -0.73 14.74
CA ILE A 489 -9.41 -0.01 15.61
C ILE A 489 -10.41 0.88 14.82
N ASP A 490 -10.01 1.41 13.66
CA ASP A 490 -10.81 2.28 12.80
C ASP A 490 -11.67 1.53 11.77
N SER A 491 -11.61 0.19 11.75
CA SER A 491 -12.43 -0.63 10.87
C SER A 491 -13.91 -0.57 11.27
N PRO A 492 -14.86 -0.50 10.31
CA PRO A 492 -16.28 -0.31 10.61
C PRO A 492 -16.92 -1.46 11.42
N GLU A 493 -16.33 -2.65 11.37
CA GLU A 493 -16.73 -3.86 12.11
C GLU A 493 -16.20 -3.87 13.56
N VAL A 494 -15.34 -2.91 13.93
CA VAL A 494 -14.63 -2.88 15.20
C VAL A 494 -15.18 -1.77 16.10
N ALA A 495 -15.45 -2.14 17.35
CA ALA A 495 -15.73 -1.23 18.44
C ALA A 495 -14.61 -1.33 19.48
N TYR A 496 -13.84 -0.25 19.62
CA TYR A 496 -12.81 -0.15 20.65
C TYR A 496 -13.21 0.86 21.73
N THR A 497 -13.04 0.51 23.00
CA THR A 497 -13.23 1.42 24.14
C THR A 497 -12.01 1.39 25.04
N GLY A 498 -11.23 2.47 25.08
CA GLY A 498 -10.01 2.56 25.87
C GLY A 498 -9.19 3.80 25.52
N ASP A 499 -7.98 3.86 26.10
CA ASP A 499 -6.96 4.88 25.82
C ASP A 499 -5.57 4.24 25.80
N GLU A 500 -4.51 5.05 25.82
CA GLU A 500 -3.11 4.61 25.80
C GLU A 500 -2.73 3.75 27.02
N SER A 501 -3.54 3.70 28.08
CA SER A 501 -3.32 2.80 29.23
C SER A 501 -3.89 1.39 28.98
N GLY A 502 -4.70 1.22 27.95
CA GLY A 502 -5.38 -0.02 27.62
C GLY A 502 -6.85 0.16 27.22
N GLY A 503 -7.45 -0.93 26.72
CA GLY A 503 -8.83 -0.90 26.25
C GLY A 503 -9.40 -2.26 25.89
N HIS A 504 -10.69 -2.23 25.58
CA HIS A 504 -11.49 -3.38 25.17
C HIS A 504 -11.74 -3.31 23.66
N PHE A 505 -11.27 -4.32 22.93
CA PHE A 505 -11.43 -4.46 21.49
C PHE A 505 -12.54 -5.47 21.19
N VAL A 506 -13.52 -5.09 20.37
CA VAL A 506 -14.60 -5.99 19.92
C VAL A 506 -14.78 -5.89 18.42
N PHE A 507 -14.58 -6.99 17.72
CA PHE A 507 -14.97 -7.18 16.33
C PHE A 507 -16.37 -7.84 16.25
N SER A 508 -17.21 -7.36 15.34
CA SER A 508 -18.53 -7.93 15.09
C SER A 508 -18.90 -7.87 13.61
N ALA A 509 -19.05 -9.03 12.96
CA ALA A 509 -19.50 -9.12 11.56
C ALA A 509 -20.33 -10.39 11.29
N PRO A 510 -21.16 -10.41 10.23
CA PRO A 510 -21.84 -11.62 9.78
C PRO A 510 -20.82 -12.73 9.47
N ILE A 511 -21.06 -13.94 9.99
CA ILE A 511 -20.10 -15.05 9.89
C ILE A 511 -19.84 -15.48 8.43
N PHE A 512 -20.83 -15.29 7.55
CA PHE A 512 -20.76 -15.61 6.12
C PHE A 512 -19.81 -14.71 5.33
N ASP A 513 -19.49 -13.52 5.85
CA ASP A 513 -18.49 -12.64 5.25
C ASP A 513 -17.06 -13.12 5.55
N ILE A 514 -16.91 -14.05 6.51
CA ILE A 514 -15.62 -14.49 7.08
C ILE A 514 -15.24 -15.91 6.63
N ILE A 515 -16.22 -16.80 6.48
CA ILE A 515 -16.00 -18.19 6.06
C ILE A 515 -16.84 -18.54 4.85
N SER A 516 -16.35 -19.50 4.07
CA SER A 516 -17.01 -19.95 2.83
C SER A 516 -17.85 -21.22 3.01
N SER A 517 -17.78 -21.89 4.17
CA SER A 517 -18.47 -23.16 4.41
C SER A 517 -18.80 -23.39 5.90
N PRO A 518 -19.92 -24.06 6.23
CA PRO A 518 -20.18 -24.57 7.58
C PRO A 518 -19.08 -25.58 7.98
N MET A 519 -18.82 -25.72 9.28
CA MET A 519 -17.74 -26.57 9.82
C MET A 519 -16.31 -26.05 9.60
N ASP A 520 -16.15 -24.82 9.10
CA ASP A 520 -14.83 -24.21 8.96
C ASP A 520 -14.24 -23.79 10.32
N THR A 521 -12.93 -23.64 10.34
CA THR A 521 -12.19 -23.15 11.52
C THR A 521 -11.81 -21.70 11.28
N ILE A 522 -12.23 -20.81 12.18
CA ILE A 522 -11.81 -19.42 12.15
C ILE A 522 -10.49 -19.31 12.92
N PHE A 523 -9.45 -18.83 12.26
CA PHE A 523 -8.15 -18.54 12.85
C PHE A 523 -8.09 -17.08 13.23
N ILE A 524 -7.80 -16.81 14.50
CA ILE A 524 -7.79 -15.46 15.07
C ILE A 524 -6.44 -15.22 15.71
N ALA A 525 -5.83 -14.07 15.40
CA ALA A 525 -4.60 -13.61 16.03
C ALA A 525 -4.77 -12.15 16.45
N ALA A 526 -4.58 -11.84 17.74
CA ALA A 526 -4.58 -10.46 18.22
C ALA A 526 -3.16 -9.92 18.31
N HIS A 527 -2.99 -8.66 17.87
CA HIS A 527 -1.70 -7.99 17.78
C HIS A 527 -1.73 -6.65 18.51
N SER A 528 -0.61 -6.30 19.14
CA SER A 528 -0.39 -5.00 19.77
C SER A 528 1.11 -4.68 19.86
N ALA A 529 1.44 -3.40 19.99
CA ALA A 529 2.75 -2.91 20.37
C ALA A 529 2.59 -1.74 21.34
N ASP A 530 3.63 -1.47 22.12
CA ASP A 530 3.66 -0.32 23.02
C ASP A 530 4.02 0.98 22.29
N ASN A 531 4.13 2.09 23.03
CA ASN A 531 4.39 3.42 22.49
C ASN A 531 5.86 3.88 22.57
N VAL A 532 6.82 2.94 22.63
CA VAL A 532 8.25 3.31 22.66
C VAL A 532 8.72 3.80 21.28
N SER A 533 9.34 4.98 21.24
CA SER A 533 9.87 5.57 20.00
C SER A 533 10.99 4.72 19.39
N THR A 534 11.07 4.67 18.05
CA THR A 534 12.15 4.00 17.30
C THR A 534 13.55 4.52 17.60
N GLU A 535 13.66 5.71 18.17
CA GLU A 535 14.93 6.27 18.65
C GLU A 535 15.46 5.53 19.89
N PHE A 536 14.57 4.98 20.71
CA PHE A 536 14.87 4.27 21.96
C PHE A 536 14.63 2.75 21.83
N CYS A 537 15.19 2.17 20.76
CA CYS A 537 15.06 0.76 20.37
C CYS A 537 13.68 0.31 19.83
N GLY A 538 12.71 1.23 19.76
CA GLY A 538 11.42 1.03 19.12
C GLY A 538 10.41 0.22 19.93
N PRO A 539 9.17 0.10 19.42
CA PRO A 539 8.09 -0.52 20.17
C PRO A 539 8.35 -1.99 20.51
N ASN A 540 8.03 -2.41 21.73
CA ASN A 540 7.95 -3.83 22.06
C ASN A 540 6.66 -4.40 21.46
N ILE A 541 6.79 -5.34 20.53
CA ILE A 541 5.66 -5.95 19.82
C ILE A 541 5.25 -7.23 20.58
N SER A 542 3.96 -7.37 20.86
CA SER A 542 3.43 -8.58 21.49
C SER A 542 3.53 -9.77 20.55
N GLU A 543 3.91 -10.93 21.10
CA GLU A 543 3.70 -12.19 20.38
C GLU A 543 2.20 -12.34 20.13
N PRO A 544 1.77 -12.64 18.89
CA PRO A 544 0.36 -12.75 18.58
C PRO A 544 -0.34 -13.74 19.50
N VAL A 545 -1.46 -13.33 20.10
CA VAL A 545 -2.31 -14.25 20.86
C VAL A 545 -3.23 -14.94 19.86
N ASP A 546 -2.92 -16.19 19.55
CA ASP A 546 -3.68 -17.01 18.62
C ASP A 546 -4.78 -17.81 19.35
N TRP A 547 -5.97 -17.85 18.78
CA TRP A 547 -7.00 -18.83 19.16
C TRP A 547 -7.84 -19.21 17.95
N ILE A 548 -8.45 -20.39 18.04
CA ILE A 548 -9.31 -20.92 17.00
C ILE A 548 -10.75 -21.01 17.47
N LEU A 549 -11.68 -20.77 16.56
CA LEU A 549 -13.10 -21.03 16.79
C LEU A 549 -13.57 -22.07 15.79
N PHE A 550 -14.41 -22.99 16.24
CA PHE A 550 -15.06 -23.95 15.35
C PHE A 550 -16.44 -23.42 15.00
N VAL A 551 -16.74 -23.32 13.71
CA VAL A 551 -18.07 -22.87 13.30
C VAL A 551 -18.96 -24.07 13.04
N ASN A 552 -20.13 -24.10 13.64
CA ASN A 552 -21.17 -25.08 13.35
C ASN A 552 -22.55 -24.42 13.45
N PHE A 553 -22.84 -23.49 12.54
CA PHE A 553 -24.22 -23.11 12.31
C PHE A 553 -24.89 -24.19 11.45
N VAL A 554 -26.15 -24.45 11.78
CA VAL A 554 -26.98 -25.44 11.09
C VAL A 554 -27.28 -24.89 9.70
N THR A 555 -27.03 -25.65 8.64
CA THR A 555 -27.56 -25.36 7.30
C THR A 555 -28.73 -26.28 6.99
N VAL A 556 -29.63 -25.80 6.15
CA VAL A 556 -30.66 -26.65 5.54
C VAL A 556 -30.36 -26.80 4.06
N ASP A 557 -29.98 -27.99 3.64
CA ASP A 557 -29.89 -28.30 2.21
C ASP A 557 -31.28 -28.61 1.69
N ILE A 558 -31.73 -27.84 0.70
CA ILE A 558 -32.97 -28.12 -0.04
C ILE A 558 -32.60 -28.66 -1.40
N SER A 559 -33.26 -29.75 -1.79
CA SER A 559 -33.05 -30.38 -3.09
C SER A 559 -34.36 -30.65 -3.81
N ALA A 560 -34.33 -30.47 -5.12
CA ALA A 560 -35.34 -30.99 -6.04
C ALA A 560 -34.76 -32.18 -6.81
N PRO A 561 -35.53 -33.24 -7.06
CA PRO A 561 -35.03 -34.43 -7.74
C PRO A 561 -34.93 -34.24 -9.26
N THR A 562 -34.20 -35.16 -9.89
CA THR A 562 -34.28 -35.38 -11.33
C THR A 562 -35.43 -36.34 -11.65
N ILE A 563 -36.37 -35.92 -12.51
CA ILE A 563 -37.51 -36.71 -12.96
C ILE A 563 -37.47 -36.86 -14.49
N ARG A 564 -37.84 -38.04 -14.97
CA ARG A 564 -38.09 -38.31 -16.40
C ARG A 564 -39.58 -38.55 -16.59
N ALA A 565 -40.16 -37.91 -17.60
CA ALA A 565 -41.59 -38.00 -17.88
C ALA A 565 -41.86 -37.85 -19.37
N THR A 566 -43.04 -38.28 -19.80
CA THR A 566 -43.51 -38.15 -21.18
C THR A 566 -44.38 -36.89 -21.34
N ALA A 567 -44.46 -36.35 -22.57
CA ALA A 567 -45.29 -35.18 -22.83
C ALA A 567 -46.78 -35.47 -22.49
N GLY A 568 -47.39 -34.62 -21.67
CA GLY A 568 -48.76 -34.76 -21.17
C GLY A 568 -48.90 -35.53 -19.85
N GLU A 569 -47.81 -36.04 -19.26
CA GLU A 569 -47.81 -36.76 -17.99
C GLU A 569 -47.92 -35.82 -16.78
N ASP A 570 -48.69 -36.22 -15.76
CA ASP A 570 -48.73 -35.55 -14.46
C ASP A 570 -47.60 -36.10 -13.58
N ILE A 571 -46.75 -35.21 -13.06
CA ILE A 571 -45.57 -35.55 -12.27
C ILE A 571 -45.65 -34.97 -10.85
N ASP A 572 -45.11 -35.70 -9.90
CA ASP A 572 -44.97 -35.29 -8.51
C ASP A 572 -43.48 -35.03 -8.20
N VAL A 573 -43.16 -33.79 -7.88
CA VAL A 573 -41.81 -33.34 -7.52
C VAL A 573 -41.73 -33.13 -6.01
N PRO A 574 -41.19 -34.09 -5.23
CA PRO A 574 -40.95 -33.91 -3.81
C PRO A 574 -39.75 -33.00 -3.58
N ILE A 575 -39.95 -31.85 -2.93
CA ILE A 575 -38.86 -30.99 -2.47
C ILE A 575 -38.37 -31.52 -1.13
N ALA A 576 -37.13 -31.98 -1.09
CA ALA A 576 -36.52 -32.52 0.11
C ALA A 576 -35.73 -31.45 0.86
N ALA A 577 -35.68 -31.57 2.18
CA ALA A 577 -34.78 -30.82 3.03
C ALA A 577 -34.03 -31.74 3.97
N THR A 578 -32.75 -31.44 4.13
CA THR A 578 -31.87 -32.10 5.08
C THR A 578 -31.21 -31.06 5.96
N THR A 579 -30.78 -31.48 7.15
CA THR A 579 -30.05 -30.60 8.06
C THR A 579 -29.01 -31.40 8.83
N THR A 580 -27.90 -30.73 9.16
CA THR A 580 -26.83 -31.25 9.99
C THR A 580 -27.20 -31.33 11.48
N ALA A 581 -28.22 -30.57 11.92
CA ALA A 581 -28.77 -30.63 13.29
C ALA A 581 -30.27 -30.27 13.34
N GLY A 582 -31.01 -30.81 14.31
CA GLY A 582 -32.45 -30.56 14.39
C GLY A 582 -32.76 -29.07 14.62
N TRP A 583 -33.36 -28.40 13.63
CA TRP A 583 -33.82 -27.01 13.70
C TRP A 583 -35.34 -26.93 13.66
N ILE A 584 -35.95 -26.11 14.51
CA ILE A 584 -37.41 -25.93 14.53
C ILE A 584 -37.80 -24.85 13.52
N VAL A 585 -38.55 -25.25 12.50
CA VAL A 585 -39.11 -24.37 11.47
C VAL A 585 -40.58 -24.12 11.78
N ASP A 586 -40.98 -22.86 11.94
CA ASP A 586 -42.37 -22.42 12.16
C ASP A 586 -42.92 -21.54 11.02
N SER A 587 -42.07 -21.01 10.15
CA SER A 587 -42.44 -20.36 8.89
C SER A 587 -41.47 -20.68 7.75
N VAL A 588 -41.98 -20.72 6.52
CA VAL A 588 -41.21 -20.95 5.28
C VAL A 588 -41.69 -19.97 4.21
N THR A 589 -40.77 -19.29 3.54
CA THR A 589 -40.97 -18.66 2.23
C THR A 589 -40.21 -19.49 1.20
N PHE A 590 -40.81 -19.73 0.04
CA PHE A 590 -40.31 -20.65 -0.99
C PHE A 590 -40.58 -20.05 -2.36
N ALA A 591 -39.55 -19.92 -3.18
CA ALA A 591 -39.63 -19.47 -4.56
C ALA A 591 -38.84 -20.40 -5.48
N LEU A 592 -39.45 -20.80 -6.59
CA LEU A 592 -38.88 -21.71 -7.58
C LEU A 592 -39.27 -21.28 -9.00
N GLU A 593 -38.30 -21.33 -9.91
CA GLU A 593 -38.46 -21.09 -11.34
C GLU A 593 -38.41 -22.39 -12.14
N PHE A 594 -39.19 -22.45 -13.22
CA PHE A 594 -39.30 -23.57 -14.16
C PHE A 594 -39.59 -23.07 -15.57
N ASP A 595 -39.33 -23.87 -16.61
CA ASP A 595 -39.64 -23.51 -18.00
C ASP A 595 -41.14 -23.72 -18.30
N PRO A 596 -41.93 -22.64 -18.53
CA PRO A 596 -43.35 -22.74 -18.82
C PRO A 596 -43.66 -23.37 -20.18
N GLN A 597 -42.67 -23.56 -21.07
CA GLN A 597 -42.84 -24.32 -22.31
C GLN A 597 -42.88 -25.83 -22.06
N VAL A 598 -42.23 -26.29 -20.99
CA VAL A 598 -42.12 -27.72 -20.65
C VAL A 598 -43.11 -28.11 -19.56
N LEU A 599 -43.20 -27.33 -18.48
CA LEU A 599 -44.04 -27.64 -17.33
C LEU A 599 -45.14 -26.61 -17.13
N SER A 600 -46.22 -27.05 -16.48
CA SER A 600 -47.20 -26.17 -15.88
C SER A 600 -47.53 -26.67 -14.48
N ILE A 601 -47.46 -25.80 -13.47
CA ILE A 601 -47.79 -26.17 -12.09
C ILE A 601 -49.31 -26.24 -11.94
N ASP A 602 -49.79 -27.35 -11.37
CA ASP A 602 -51.19 -27.53 -11.00
C ASP A 602 -51.45 -27.05 -9.57
N THR A 603 -50.68 -27.57 -8.61
CA THR A 603 -50.83 -27.21 -7.19
C THR A 603 -49.60 -27.62 -6.36
N VAL A 604 -49.48 -27.00 -5.19
CA VAL A 604 -48.57 -27.43 -4.11
C VAL A 604 -49.36 -28.24 -3.07
N SER A 605 -48.78 -29.32 -2.56
CA SER A 605 -49.38 -30.19 -1.55
C SER A 605 -48.46 -30.35 -0.33
N PHE A 606 -49.06 -30.20 0.87
CA PHE A 606 -48.38 -30.47 2.15
C PHE A 606 -48.75 -31.84 2.74
N ALA A 607 -49.63 -32.61 2.09
CA ALA A 607 -50.09 -33.88 2.62
C ALA A 607 -48.95 -34.92 2.66
N GLY A 608 -48.69 -35.52 3.83
CA GLY A 608 -47.61 -36.50 4.00
C GLY A 608 -46.20 -35.89 4.08
N THR A 609 -46.09 -34.57 4.21
CA THR A 609 -44.83 -33.82 4.25
C THR A 609 -44.52 -33.29 5.65
N ALA A 610 -43.31 -32.76 5.87
CA ALA A 610 -42.94 -32.13 7.13
C ALA A 610 -43.77 -30.86 7.43
N MET A 611 -44.29 -30.21 6.39
CA MET A 611 -45.19 -29.06 6.50
C MET A 611 -46.67 -29.47 6.64
N GLU A 612 -46.98 -30.76 6.88
CA GLU A 612 -48.34 -31.21 7.16
C GLU A 612 -48.90 -30.53 8.42
N GLY A 613 -49.83 -29.58 8.22
CA GLY A 613 -50.40 -28.74 9.29
C GLY A 613 -50.05 -27.25 9.17
N PHE A 614 -49.13 -26.87 8.28
CA PHE A 614 -48.85 -25.47 7.95
C PHE A 614 -50.02 -24.86 7.16
N SER A 615 -50.24 -23.57 7.37
CA SER A 615 -51.22 -22.78 6.62
C SER A 615 -50.50 -21.83 5.66
N ILE A 616 -50.93 -21.81 4.40
CA ILE A 616 -50.43 -20.91 3.37
C ILE A 616 -50.86 -19.47 3.71
N VAL A 617 -49.90 -18.56 3.78
CA VAL A 617 -50.07 -17.11 3.98
C VAL A 617 -50.17 -16.39 2.64
N SER A 618 -49.32 -16.76 1.68
CA SER A 618 -49.35 -16.26 0.30
C SER A 618 -48.96 -17.37 -0.67
N TYR A 619 -49.53 -17.33 -1.87
CA TYR A 619 -49.22 -18.27 -2.94
C TYR A 619 -49.42 -17.59 -4.30
N LEU A 620 -48.42 -17.68 -5.15
CA LEU A 620 -48.41 -17.29 -6.54
C LEU A 620 -47.87 -18.47 -7.35
N ALA A 621 -48.56 -18.78 -8.44
CA ALA A 621 -48.12 -19.75 -9.43
C ALA A 621 -48.47 -19.17 -10.80
N ASP A 622 -47.45 -18.75 -11.55
CA ASP A 622 -47.61 -18.17 -12.88
C ASP A 622 -47.01 -19.09 -13.93
N ASN A 623 -47.87 -19.85 -14.61
CA ASN A 623 -47.51 -20.72 -15.74
C ASN A 623 -47.12 -19.94 -17.01
N THR A 624 -47.15 -18.61 -16.99
CA THR A 624 -46.69 -17.77 -18.11
C THR A 624 -45.22 -17.41 -17.96
N SER A 625 -44.81 -17.04 -16.74
CA SER A 625 -43.42 -16.70 -16.41
C SER A 625 -42.63 -17.89 -15.85
N GLY A 626 -43.30 -18.98 -15.47
CA GLY A 626 -42.65 -20.16 -14.90
C GLY A 626 -42.24 -19.97 -13.44
N VAL A 627 -42.99 -19.20 -12.66
CA VAL A 627 -42.60 -18.84 -11.28
C VAL A 627 -43.60 -19.39 -10.27
N ILE A 628 -43.10 -19.98 -9.19
CA ILE A 628 -43.86 -20.37 -8.00
C ILE A 628 -43.32 -19.59 -6.81
N GLU A 629 -44.18 -18.89 -6.08
CA GLU A 629 -43.85 -18.28 -4.79
C GLU A 629 -44.88 -18.69 -3.74
N LEU A 630 -44.41 -19.07 -2.56
CA LEU A 630 -45.23 -19.58 -1.47
C LEU A 630 -44.67 -19.05 -0.14
N ALA A 631 -45.54 -18.57 0.74
CA ALA A 631 -45.21 -18.39 2.14
C ALA A 631 -46.20 -19.16 3.01
N ALA A 632 -45.72 -19.87 4.04
CA ALA A 632 -46.53 -20.68 4.93
C ALA A 632 -46.04 -20.63 6.38
N THR A 633 -46.95 -20.80 7.34
CA THR A 633 -46.66 -20.77 8.80
C THR A 633 -47.37 -21.91 9.53
N GLY A 634 -46.80 -22.45 10.60
CA GLY A 634 -47.37 -23.54 11.38
C GLY A 634 -46.86 -23.62 12.83
N ASP A 635 -47.23 -24.69 13.55
CA ASP A 635 -46.93 -24.88 14.98
C ASP A 635 -45.47 -25.30 15.29
N GLY A 636 -44.58 -25.28 14.29
CA GLY A 636 -43.17 -25.67 14.43
C GLY A 636 -42.91 -27.16 14.20
N PHE A 637 -42.00 -27.52 13.29
CA PHE A 637 -41.50 -28.89 13.14
C PHE A 637 -39.97 -28.92 13.13
N SER A 638 -39.36 -30.04 13.52
CA SER A 638 -37.91 -30.24 13.45
C SER A 638 -37.56 -30.95 12.15
N ILE A 639 -36.71 -30.37 11.29
CA ILE A 639 -36.19 -31.08 10.11
C ILE A 639 -35.28 -32.22 10.62
N PRO A 640 -35.60 -33.50 10.38
CA PRO A 640 -34.79 -34.62 10.85
C PRO A 640 -33.59 -34.89 9.92
N SER A 641 -32.47 -35.34 10.50
CA SER A 641 -31.35 -35.95 9.76
C SER A 641 -31.63 -37.45 9.55
N PRO A 642 -31.46 -38.03 8.34
CA PRO A 642 -30.74 -37.43 7.21
C PRO A 642 -31.60 -36.65 6.20
N GLU A 643 -32.90 -36.90 6.02
CA GLU A 643 -33.71 -36.22 4.97
C GLU A 643 -35.23 -36.28 5.26
N THR A 644 -35.97 -35.23 4.87
CA THR A 644 -37.45 -35.19 4.88
C THR A 644 -38.00 -34.44 3.66
N THR A 645 -39.21 -34.79 3.20
CA THR A 645 -39.93 -34.00 2.18
C THR A 645 -40.61 -32.80 2.82
N LEU A 646 -40.34 -31.59 2.33
CA LEU A 646 -40.97 -30.34 2.76
C LEU A 646 -42.34 -30.14 2.12
N ILE A 647 -42.40 -30.21 0.79
CA ILE A 647 -43.60 -29.98 -0.02
C ILE A 647 -43.56 -30.87 -1.27
N HIS A 648 -44.73 -31.18 -1.82
CA HIS A 648 -44.88 -31.79 -3.14
C HIS A 648 -45.36 -30.73 -4.14
N LEU A 649 -44.63 -30.56 -5.24
CA LEU A 649 -45.06 -29.74 -6.37
C LEU A 649 -45.65 -30.67 -7.44
N LEU A 650 -46.94 -30.51 -7.74
CA LEU A 650 -47.62 -31.31 -8.76
C LEU A 650 -47.62 -30.53 -10.07
N PHE A 651 -46.86 -31.01 -11.05
CA PHE A 651 -46.75 -30.41 -12.38
C PHE A 651 -47.44 -31.28 -13.42
N ASN A 652 -47.91 -30.66 -14.50
CA ASN A 652 -48.25 -31.31 -15.76
C ASN A 652 -47.17 -31.00 -16.80
N VAL A 653 -46.61 -32.04 -17.43
CA VAL A 653 -45.73 -31.86 -18.59
C VAL A 653 -46.57 -31.44 -19.78
N ASN A 654 -46.31 -30.27 -20.33
CA ASN A 654 -47.09 -29.73 -21.43
C ASN A 654 -47.12 -30.69 -22.62
N SER A 655 -48.31 -30.99 -23.16
CA SER A 655 -48.43 -31.92 -24.28
C SER A 655 -47.78 -31.44 -25.60
N ALA A 656 -47.38 -30.16 -25.66
CA ALA A 656 -46.65 -29.58 -26.78
C ALA A 656 -45.12 -29.72 -26.62
N ALA A 657 -44.64 -30.12 -25.44
CA ALA A 657 -43.23 -30.37 -25.21
C ALA A 657 -42.76 -31.53 -26.08
N ARG A 658 -41.57 -31.38 -26.66
CA ARG A 658 -40.92 -32.38 -27.49
C ARG A 658 -40.00 -33.21 -26.61
N GLY A 659 -39.82 -34.48 -26.95
CA GLY A 659 -38.78 -35.29 -26.34
C GLY A 659 -37.42 -34.63 -26.54
N GLY A 660 -36.61 -34.62 -25.48
CA GLY A 660 -35.37 -33.86 -25.45
C GLY A 660 -35.48 -32.48 -24.79
N MET A 661 -36.68 -31.91 -24.64
CA MET A 661 -36.86 -30.68 -23.86
C MET A 661 -36.69 -30.99 -22.36
N PHE A 662 -36.38 -29.95 -21.59
CA PHE A 662 -36.20 -30.05 -20.15
C PHE A 662 -36.65 -28.77 -19.47
N SER A 663 -37.02 -28.89 -18.19
CA SER A 663 -37.17 -27.75 -17.30
C SER A 663 -36.18 -27.90 -16.16
N ASN A 664 -35.36 -26.89 -15.94
CA ASN A 664 -34.69 -26.75 -14.67
C ASN A 664 -35.73 -26.41 -13.59
N LEU A 665 -35.44 -26.78 -12.35
CA LEU A 665 -36.22 -26.45 -11.17
C LEU A 665 -35.31 -25.62 -10.26
N ASP A 666 -35.21 -24.34 -10.59
CA ASP A 666 -34.25 -23.42 -10.00
C ASP A 666 -34.83 -22.79 -8.74
N PHE A 667 -34.21 -23.06 -7.59
CA PHE A 667 -34.57 -22.35 -6.37
C PHE A 667 -34.10 -20.90 -6.47
N VAL A 668 -35.04 -19.97 -6.34
CA VAL A 668 -34.74 -18.53 -6.32
C VAL A 668 -34.47 -18.08 -4.90
N ASP A 669 -35.39 -18.40 -3.99
CA ASP A 669 -35.28 -18.00 -2.59
C ASP A 669 -36.07 -18.96 -1.70
N VAL A 670 -35.42 -19.57 -0.70
CA VAL A 670 -36.11 -20.37 0.32
C VAL A 670 -35.65 -19.97 1.71
N ILE A 671 -36.54 -19.29 2.43
CA ILE A 671 -36.27 -18.65 3.70
C ILE A 671 -37.05 -19.35 4.81
N PHE A 672 -36.34 -19.88 5.81
CA PHE A 672 -36.93 -20.40 7.03
C PHE A 672 -37.00 -19.30 8.11
N GLY A 673 -38.11 -19.27 8.88
CA GLY A 673 -38.24 -18.38 10.04
C GLY A 673 -38.06 -16.89 9.70
N GLN A 674 -37.05 -16.27 10.33
CA GLN A 674 -36.62 -14.88 10.09
C GLN A 674 -35.38 -14.79 9.19
N GLY A 675 -35.12 -15.79 8.34
CA GLY A 675 -33.89 -15.90 7.54
C GLY A 675 -32.82 -16.82 8.13
N LEU A 676 -33.19 -17.70 9.06
CA LEU A 676 -32.29 -18.65 9.69
C LEU A 676 -32.95 -20.03 9.88
N PRO A 677 -32.22 -21.13 9.66
CA PRO A 677 -30.83 -21.24 9.19
C PRO A 677 -30.64 -20.83 7.73
N GLU A 678 -29.39 -20.67 7.29
CA GLU A 678 -29.05 -20.51 5.87
C GLU A 678 -29.46 -21.74 5.07
N THR A 679 -29.95 -21.51 3.85
CA THR A 679 -30.42 -22.55 2.94
C THR A 679 -29.43 -22.75 1.80
N VAL A 680 -29.05 -23.99 1.54
CA VAL A 680 -28.24 -24.38 0.39
C VAL A 680 -29.14 -25.05 -0.66
N TYR A 681 -29.00 -24.63 -1.92
CA TYR A 681 -29.87 -25.09 -3.01
C TYR A 681 -29.21 -26.16 -3.87
N HIS A 682 -29.94 -27.25 -4.08
CA HIS A 682 -29.62 -28.29 -5.05
C HIS A 682 -30.76 -28.40 -6.06
N ASN A 683 -30.67 -27.62 -7.15
CA ASN A 683 -31.70 -27.53 -8.17
C ASN A 683 -31.99 -28.90 -8.83
N GLY A 684 -33.23 -29.08 -9.26
CA GLY A 684 -33.70 -30.33 -9.86
C GLY A 684 -33.94 -30.20 -11.35
N PHE A 685 -34.24 -31.32 -12.02
CA PHE A 685 -34.48 -31.34 -13.45
C PHE A 685 -35.70 -32.19 -13.80
N VAL A 686 -36.47 -31.74 -14.79
CA VAL A 686 -37.46 -32.58 -15.44
C VAL A 686 -37.11 -32.75 -16.90
N TYR A 687 -36.87 -34.00 -17.31
CA TYR A 687 -36.62 -34.40 -18.68
C TYR A 687 -37.89 -34.89 -19.35
N VAL A 688 -38.12 -34.43 -20.58
CA VAL A 688 -39.12 -35.00 -21.47
C VAL A 688 -38.46 -36.13 -22.26
N ASP A 689 -38.86 -37.37 -21.98
CA ASP A 689 -38.36 -38.54 -22.70
C ASP A 689 -38.76 -38.50 -24.19
N TRP A 690 -37.98 -39.17 -25.03
CA TRP A 690 -38.20 -39.23 -26.46
C TRP A 690 -39.58 -39.81 -26.81
N ASN A 691 -40.29 -39.14 -27.72
CA ASN A 691 -41.54 -39.64 -28.25
C ASN A 691 -41.30 -40.48 -29.50
N VAL A 692 -41.61 -41.77 -29.42
CA VAL A 692 -41.48 -42.70 -30.54
C VAL A 692 -42.78 -42.71 -31.36
N ILE A 693 -42.71 -42.19 -32.58
CA ILE A 693 -43.80 -42.19 -33.56
C ILE A 693 -43.36 -42.88 -34.85
N SER A 694 -44.29 -43.49 -35.59
CA SER A 694 -43.97 -44.06 -36.91
C SER A 694 -43.71 -42.97 -37.94
N TRP A 695 -42.71 -43.17 -38.79
CA TRP A 695 -42.27 -42.18 -39.76
C TRP A 695 -41.60 -42.83 -40.98
N MET A 696 -41.47 -42.07 -42.06
CA MET A 696 -40.70 -42.46 -43.25
C MET A 696 -40.15 -41.23 -43.99
N LYS A 697 -39.00 -41.40 -44.65
CA LYS A 697 -38.31 -40.38 -45.43
C LYS A 697 -37.80 -40.92 -46.76
N ASP A 698 -37.82 -40.06 -47.75
CA ASP A 698 -37.23 -40.31 -49.06
C ASP A 698 -35.81 -39.72 -49.11
N ILE A 699 -34.89 -40.49 -49.68
CA ILE A 699 -33.54 -40.05 -50.06
C ILE A 699 -33.40 -40.23 -51.57
N ILE A 700 -32.88 -39.20 -52.23
CA ILE A 700 -32.72 -39.15 -53.68
C ILE A 700 -31.25 -39.40 -54.02
N VAL A 701 -30.99 -40.41 -54.83
CA VAL A 701 -29.65 -40.77 -55.32
C VAL A 701 -29.51 -40.35 -56.79
N ASN A 702 -28.44 -39.61 -57.10
CA ASN A 702 -28.12 -39.18 -58.47
C ASN A 702 -26.60 -39.16 -58.72
N ARG A 703 -26.18 -38.95 -59.97
CA ARG A 703 -24.79 -38.71 -60.37
C ARG A 703 -24.47 -37.21 -60.35
N GLU A 704 -23.25 -36.87 -59.96
CA GLU A 704 -22.83 -35.47 -59.81
C GLU A 704 -22.55 -34.79 -61.17
N GLU A 705 -21.77 -35.43 -62.05
CA GLU A 705 -21.33 -34.81 -63.31
C GLU A 705 -22.32 -34.97 -64.49
N LEU A 706 -23.18 -35.99 -64.45
CA LEU A 706 -24.15 -36.32 -65.51
C LEU A 706 -25.50 -36.71 -64.88
N PRO A 707 -26.26 -35.74 -64.34
CA PRO A 707 -27.50 -36.02 -63.62
C PRO A 707 -28.44 -36.87 -64.48
N GLY A 708 -28.71 -38.08 -63.98
CA GLY A 708 -29.49 -39.11 -64.63
C GLY A 708 -30.97 -39.04 -64.23
N VAL A 709 -31.61 -40.21 -64.15
CA VAL A 709 -32.94 -40.32 -63.54
C VAL A 709 -32.76 -40.42 -62.04
N ASP A 710 -33.44 -39.56 -61.28
CA ASP A 710 -33.48 -39.63 -59.81
C ASP A 710 -33.94 -41.01 -59.34
N VAL A 711 -33.14 -41.63 -58.48
CA VAL A 711 -33.50 -42.87 -57.79
C VAL A 711 -33.99 -42.48 -56.40
N VAL A 712 -35.27 -42.72 -56.13
CA VAL A 712 -35.87 -42.44 -54.82
C VAL A 712 -35.85 -43.73 -54.01
N LEU A 713 -35.10 -43.74 -52.92
CA LEU A 713 -35.15 -44.77 -51.89
C LEU A 713 -35.90 -44.23 -50.69
N THR A 714 -36.63 -45.09 -49.98
CA THR A 714 -37.42 -44.69 -48.83
C THR A 714 -37.02 -45.51 -47.61
N PHE A 715 -36.79 -44.86 -46.47
CA PHE A 715 -36.51 -45.53 -45.21
C PHE A 715 -37.40 -44.99 -44.10
N GLY A 716 -37.55 -45.71 -43.01
CA GLY A 716 -38.40 -45.27 -41.91
C GLY A 716 -38.54 -46.32 -40.83
N ALA A 717 -39.30 -46.01 -39.79
CA ALA A 717 -39.52 -46.92 -38.70
C ALA A 717 -40.97 -46.96 -38.23
N SER A 718 -41.39 -48.11 -37.70
CA SER A 718 -42.75 -48.37 -37.22
C SER A 718 -42.77 -49.46 -36.15
N PRO A 719 -43.69 -49.42 -35.17
CA PRO A 719 -43.77 -50.45 -34.12
C PRO A 719 -44.37 -51.75 -34.63
N ALA A 720 -44.86 -51.77 -35.87
CA ALA A 720 -45.39 -52.97 -36.52
C ALA A 720 -44.37 -53.67 -37.44
N ALA A 721 -43.20 -53.06 -37.66
CA ALA A 721 -42.14 -53.63 -38.50
C ALA A 721 -41.11 -54.42 -37.66
N THR A 722 -40.24 -55.14 -38.33
CA THR A 722 -39.08 -55.87 -37.80
C THR A 722 -37.79 -55.32 -38.40
N ASP A 723 -36.64 -55.80 -37.94
CA ASP A 723 -35.35 -55.44 -38.57
C ASP A 723 -35.00 -56.34 -39.77
N GLY A 724 -35.84 -57.35 -40.06
CA GLY A 724 -35.72 -58.25 -41.19
C GLY A 724 -36.67 -57.85 -42.33
N TYR A 725 -36.93 -58.78 -43.25
CA TYR A 725 -37.84 -58.51 -44.37
C TYR A 725 -39.33 -58.57 -43.97
N ASP A 726 -40.05 -57.47 -44.18
CA ASP A 726 -41.47 -57.31 -43.91
C ASP A 726 -42.33 -57.12 -45.17
N THR A 727 -43.16 -58.12 -45.47
CA THR A 727 -43.96 -58.16 -46.71
C THR A 727 -44.99 -57.02 -46.90
N GLU A 728 -45.35 -56.31 -45.83
CA GLU A 728 -46.38 -55.25 -45.89
C GLU A 728 -45.79 -53.85 -46.08
N VAL A 729 -44.56 -53.63 -45.60
CA VAL A 729 -43.94 -52.31 -45.53
C VAL A 729 -42.69 -52.21 -46.40
N ASP A 730 -41.96 -53.29 -46.65
CA ASP A 730 -40.77 -53.24 -47.52
C ASP A 730 -41.11 -53.33 -49.00
N VAL A 731 -40.25 -52.75 -49.84
CA VAL A 731 -40.33 -52.84 -51.30
C VAL A 731 -38.98 -53.25 -51.84
N ILE A 732 -38.93 -54.41 -52.50
CA ILE A 732 -37.71 -54.95 -53.12
C ILE A 732 -37.26 -54.05 -54.27
N GLN A 733 -35.95 -53.83 -54.40
CA GLN A 733 -35.37 -53.07 -55.49
C GLN A 733 -35.56 -53.79 -56.84
N LEU A 734 -35.93 -53.05 -57.87
CA LEU A 734 -35.94 -53.54 -59.25
C LEU A 734 -34.65 -53.13 -59.95
N PRO A 735 -34.16 -53.91 -60.94
CA PRO A 735 -32.95 -53.55 -61.69
C PRO A 735 -33.05 -52.14 -62.27
N PRO A 736 -32.03 -51.28 -62.07
CA PRO A 736 -32.08 -49.90 -62.52
C PRO A 736 -32.11 -49.80 -64.05
N VAL A 737 -32.66 -48.70 -64.55
CA VAL A 737 -32.50 -48.35 -65.97
C VAL A 737 -31.05 -47.91 -66.22
N PRO A 738 -30.50 -48.08 -67.45
CA PRO A 738 -29.09 -47.76 -67.72
C PRO A 738 -28.65 -46.31 -67.42
N SER A 739 -29.60 -45.38 -67.30
CA SER A 739 -29.36 -43.97 -66.99
C SER A 739 -29.51 -43.61 -65.51
N ALA A 740 -29.84 -44.57 -64.65
CA ALA A 740 -29.97 -44.41 -63.21
C ALA A 740 -28.77 -45.03 -62.49
N VAL A 741 -28.54 -44.58 -61.25
CA VAL A 741 -27.60 -45.22 -60.32
C VAL A 741 -28.21 -46.54 -59.83
N ASP A 742 -27.40 -47.58 -59.67
CA ASP A 742 -27.84 -48.79 -58.97
C ASP A 742 -27.67 -48.58 -57.45
N ALA A 743 -28.78 -48.30 -56.77
CA ALA A 743 -28.79 -48.05 -55.32
C ALA A 743 -29.96 -48.77 -54.64
N TYR A 744 -29.73 -49.26 -53.43
CA TYR A 744 -30.71 -49.97 -52.60
C TYR A 744 -30.30 -49.98 -51.12
N PHE A 745 -31.25 -50.23 -50.24
CA PHE A 745 -30.99 -50.61 -48.85
C PHE A 745 -30.68 -52.10 -48.77
N GLU A 746 -29.58 -52.44 -48.11
CA GLU A 746 -29.14 -53.81 -47.87
C GLU A 746 -29.61 -54.31 -46.50
N ILE A 747 -30.22 -55.50 -46.47
CA ILE A 747 -30.64 -56.17 -45.24
C ILE A 747 -29.97 -57.53 -45.14
N ASN A 748 -29.44 -57.86 -43.97
CA ASN A 748 -28.98 -59.20 -43.64
C ASN A 748 -30.02 -59.92 -42.79
N ASP A 749 -30.96 -60.60 -43.44
CA ASP A 749 -31.98 -61.43 -42.79
C ASP A 749 -31.67 -62.93 -43.00
N PRO A 750 -31.17 -63.64 -41.96
CA PRO A 750 -30.89 -65.08 -42.05
C PRO A 750 -32.14 -65.94 -42.30
N GLU A 751 -33.33 -65.47 -41.93
CA GLU A 751 -34.59 -66.19 -42.17
C GLU A 751 -35.07 -66.04 -43.62
N ASN A 752 -34.74 -64.91 -44.27
CA ASN A 752 -35.14 -64.60 -45.64
C ASN A 752 -33.95 -64.19 -46.56
N PRO A 753 -32.91 -65.03 -46.74
CA PRO A 753 -31.67 -64.64 -47.41
C PRO A 753 -31.79 -64.34 -48.91
N LEU A 754 -32.97 -64.55 -49.52
CA LEU A 754 -33.23 -64.21 -50.92
C LEU A 754 -33.64 -62.74 -51.11
N PHE A 755 -34.09 -62.08 -50.05
CA PHE A 755 -34.56 -60.68 -50.08
C PHE A 755 -33.56 -59.83 -49.31
N HIS A 756 -32.65 -59.17 -50.03
CA HIS A 756 -31.53 -58.43 -49.45
C HIS A 756 -31.34 -57.03 -50.07
N GLU A 757 -32.08 -56.67 -51.12
CA GLU A 757 -31.97 -55.39 -51.83
C GLU A 757 -33.34 -54.70 -51.88
N PHE A 758 -33.46 -53.50 -51.29
CA PHE A 758 -34.75 -52.83 -51.09
C PHE A 758 -34.74 -51.38 -51.60
N SER A 759 -35.80 -50.99 -52.30
CA SER A 759 -36.09 -49.60 -52.62
C SER A 759 -36.79 -48.89 -51.45
N ARG A 760 -37.46 -49.66 -50.59
CA ARG A 760 -38.04 -49.17 -49.34
C ARG A 760 -37.80 -50.17 -48.22
N ASP A 761 -37.25 -49.68 -47.11
CA ASP A 761 -36.90 -50.47 -45.93
C ASP A 761 -37.46 -49.79 -44.66
N ILE A 762 -38.45 -50.42 -44.01
CA ILE A 762 -39.06 -49.91 -42.78
C ILE A 762 -38.68 -50.81 -41.61
N ARG A 763 -37.98 -50.26 -40.61
CA ARG A 763 -37.44 -50.99 -39.46
C ARG A 763 -38.29 -50.84 -38.20
N CYS A 764 -37.99 -51.65 -37.20
CA CYS A 764 -38.66 -51.61 -35.90
C CYS A 764 -38.18 -50.42 -35.05
N ASP A 765 -39.10 -49.58 -34.57
CA ASP A 765 -38.79 -48.43 -33.69
C ASP A 765 -38.74 -48.78 -32.19
N THR A 766 -38.96 -50.04 -31.83
CA THR A 766 -38.98 -50.55 -30.44
C THR A 766 -38.00 -51.70 -30.18
N CYS A 767 -37.21 -52.10 -31.19
CA CYS A 767 -36.31 -53.25 -31.12
C CYS A 767 -34.92 -52.91 -30.56
N GLY A 768 -34.64 -51.63 -30.34
CA GLY A 768 -33.38 -51.10 -29.80
C GLY A 768 -32.82 -49.98 -30.67
N PHE A 769 -32.03 -49.11 -30.07
CA PHE A 769 -31.30 -48.03 -30.76
C PHE A 769 -29.78 -48.29 -30.71
N PRO A 770 -29.00 -47.81 -31.69
CA PRO A 770 -29.45 -47.12 -32.91
C PRO A 770 -30.09 -48.07 -33.93
N VAL A 771 -31.09 -47.58 -34.66
CA VAL A 771 -31.65 -48.24 -35.85
C VAL A 771 -30.80 -47.86 -37.06
N VAL A 772 -30.27 -48.85 -37.78
CA VAL A 772 -29.28 -48.63 -38.85
C VAL A 772 -29.76 -49.16 -40.19
N TRP A 773 -29.67 -48.32 -41.23
CA TRP A 773 -29.86 -48.69 -42.63
C TRP A 773 -28.52 -48.67 -43.37
N HIS A 774 -28.26 -49.69 -44.19
CA HIS A 774 -27.08 -49.76 -45.04
C HIS A 774 -27.48 -49.43 -46.48
N LEU A 775 -27.11 -48.25 -46.97
CA LEU A 775 -27.34 -47.84 -48.34
C LEU A 775 -26.15 -48.27 -49.19
N ARG A 776 -26.40 -49.09 -50.20
CA ARG A 776 -25.40 -49.56 -51.17
C ARG A 776 -25.57 -48.85 -52.50
N THR A 777 -24.45 -48.47 -53.09
CA THR A 777 -24.36 -47.98 -54.47
C THR A 777 -23.35 -48.84 -55.22
N TRP A 778 -23.63 -49.19 -56.48
CA TRP A 778 -22.79 -50.11 -57.26
C TRP A 778 -22.19 -49.46 -58.50
N ASP A 779 -20.86 -49.56 -58.64
CA ASP A 779 -20.08 -49.14 -59.83
C ASP A 779 -20.22 -47.66 -60.22
N GLU A 780 -20.57 -46.79 -59.26
CA GLU A 780 -20.66 -45.34 -59.46
C GLU A 780 -19.44 -44.62 -58.87
N PRO A 781 -18.61 -43.94 -59.67
CA PRO A 781 -17.38 -43.31 -59.17
C PRO A 781 -17.58 -41.97 -58.44
N SER A 782 -18.71 -41.30 -58.68
CA SER A 782 -19.08 -40.02 -58.05
C SER A 782 -20.59 -39.84 -58.14
N GLY A 783 -21.24 -39.72 -56.97
CA GLY A 783 -22.67 -39.51 -56.87
C GLY A 783 -23.04 -38.61 -55.69
N ILE A 784 -24.30 -38.19 -55.70
CA ILE A 784 -24.89 -37.30 -54.70
C ILE A 784 -26.15 -37.93 -54.12
N LEU A 785 -26.25 -37.90 -52.80
CA LEU A 785 -27.48 -38.15 -52.04
C LEU A 785 -28.09 -36.80 -51.67
N SER A 786 -29.42 -36.69 -51.73
CA SER A 786 -30.14 -35.49 -51.29
C SER A 786 -31.47 -35.82 -50.60
N TRP A 787 -31.82 -35.04 -49.58
CA TRP A 787 -33.04 -35.20 -48.78
C TRP A 787 -33.52 -33.86 -48.21
N THR A 788 -34.72 -33.86 -47.62
CA THR A 788 -35.25 -32.69 -46.88
C THR A 788 -34.86 -32.78 -45.40
N THR A 789 -34.30 -31.72 -44.83
CA THR A 789 -33.90 -31.65 -43.41
C THR A 789 -35.08 -31.58 -42.43
N ASP A 790 -36.24 -31.08 -42.86
CA ASP A 790 -37.46 -31.00 -42.03
C ASP A 790 -38.16 -32.35 -41.88
N GLY A 791 -38.84 -32.59 -40.76
CA GLY A 791 -39.79 -33.69 -40.59
C GLY A 791 -39.18 -35.06 -40.27
N PHE A 792 -37.92 -35.10 -39.85
CA PHE A 792 -37.38 -36.24 -39.10
C PHE A 792 -38.05 -36.33 -37.72
N PRO A 793 -38.24 -37.54 -37.16
CA PRO A 793 -38.73 -37.71 -35.78
C PRO A 793 -37.69 -37.25 -34.76
N GLU A 794 -38.03 -37.33 -33.48
CA GLU A 794 -37.11 -37.02 -32.37
C GLU A 794 -35.97 -38.05 -32.27
N GLY A 795 -34.82 -37.61 -31.74
CA GLY A 795 -33.56 -38.38 -31.73
C GLY A 795 -32.48 -37.85 -32.67
N ASP A 796 -31.36 -38.55 -32.74
CA ASP A 796 -30.19 -38.20 -33.53
C ASP A 796 -30.17 -38.95 -34.88
N PHE A 797 -29.78 -38.27 -35.96
CA PHE A 797 -29.70 -38.84 -37.31
C PHE A 797 -28.34 -38.59 -37.94
N LEU A 798 -27.54 -39.65 -38.03
CA LEU A 798 -26.20 -39.59 -38.62
C LEU A 798 -26.13 -40.40 -39.92
N LEU A 799 -25.64 -39.76 -40.98
CA LEU A 799 -25.24 -40.40 -42.23
C LEU A 799 -23.72 -40.53 -42.28
N ALA A 800 -23.24 -41.70 -42.69
CA ALA A 800 -21.80 -42.04 -42.74
C ALA A 800 -21.05 -41.67 -41.44
N ASN A 801 -21.72 -41.88 -40.29
CA ASN A 801 -21.24 -41.58 -38.93
C ASN A 801 -20.83 -40.11 -38.65
N SER A 802 -21.02 -39.18 -39.58
CA SER A 802 -20.45 -37.82 -39.50
C SER A 802 -21.42 -36.72 -39.92
N VAL A 803 -22.41 -37.02 -40.77
CA VAL A 803 -23.32 -36.01 -41.32
C VAL A 803 -24.64 -36.00 -40.57
N ASP A 804 -24.94 -34.90 -39.89
CA ASP A 804 -26.24 -34.67 -39.26
C ASP A 804 -27.30 -34.41 -40.34
N MET A 805 -28.17 -35.40 -40.57
CA MET A 805 -29.20 -35.34 -41.62
C MET A 805 -30.31 -34.33 -41.33
N LYS A 806 -30.44 -33.83 -40.10
CA LYS A 806 -31.41 -32.78 -39.76
C LYS A 806 -30.90 -31.38 -40.10
N ARG A 807 -29.62 -31.25 -40.46
CA ARG A 807 -28.97 -29.96 -40.73
C ARG A 807 -28.42 -29.88 -42.14
N THR A 808 -27.83 -30.96 -42.61
CA THR A 808 -27.32 -31.09 -43.98
C THR A 808 -28.34 -31.83 -44.82
N GLY A 809 -28.59 -31.36 -46.05
CA GLY A 809 -29.56 -31.97 -46.98
C GLY A 809 -28.95 -32.74 -48.14
N GLU A 810 -27.61 -32.85 -48.19
CA GLU A 810 -26.88 -33.52 -49.27
C GLU A 810 -25.61 -34.21 -48.77
N TYR A 811 -25.15 -35.23 -49.51
CA TYR A 811 -23.90 -35.95 -49.26
C TYR A 811 -23.29 -36.45 -50.57
N HIS A 812 -21.97 -36.28 -50.73
CA HIS A 812 -21.24 -36.75 -51.91
C HIS A 812 -20.53 -38.06 -51.58
N PHE A 813 -20.74 -39.09 -52.41
CA PHE A 813 -20.16 -40.40 -52.21
C PHE A 813 -19.25 -40.84 -53.36
N GLY A 814 -18.25 -41.66 -53.02
CA GLY A 814 -17.29 -42.24 -53.95
C GLY A 814 -17.62 -43.67 -54.40
N LEU A 815 -16.67 -44.29 -55.12
CA LEU A 815 -16.84 -45.63 -55.69
C LEU A 815 -17.07 -46.72 -54.63
N ASN A 816 -18.27 -47.30 -54.63
CA ASN A 816 -18.70 -48.39 -53.75
C ASN A 816 -18.49 -48.09 -52.25
N GLU A 817 -18.76 -46.84 -51.86
CA GLU A 817 -18.71 -46.40 -50.47
C GLU A 817 -19.76 -47.13 -49.61
N ASP A 818 -19.43 -47.44 -48.35
CA ASP A 818 -20.38 -47.99 -47.37
C ASP A 818 -21.10 -46.86 -46.65
N ILE A 819 -22.36 -46.63 -47.01
CA ILE A 819 -23.13 -45.49 -46.52
C ILE A 819 -24.15 -46.00 -45.50
N THR A 820 -23.92 -45.68 -44.23
CA THR A 820 -24.85 -45.99 -43.13
C THR A 820 -25.72 -44.79 -42.80
N ILE A 821 -27.00 -45.03 -42.53
CA ILE A 821 -27.89 -44.07 -41.88
C ILE A 821 -28.23 -44.65 -40.52
N ALA A 822 -27.93 -43.93 -39.44
CA ALA A 822 -28.23 -44.34 -38.08
C ALA A 822 -29.22 -43.35 -37.45
N TRP A 823 -30.33 -43.88 -36.92
CA TRP A 823 -31.25 -43.15 -36.06
C TRP A 823 -31.06 -43.63 -34.63
N ASP A 824 -30.65 -42.74 -33.73
CA ASP A 824 -30.45 -43.03 -32.32
C ASP A 824 -31.36 -42.16 -31.43
N GLN A 825 -31.56 -42.57 -30.19
CA GLN A 825 -32.25 -41.81 -29.15
C GLN A 825 -31.38 -41.81 -27.89
N PRO A 826 -30.25 -41.08 -27.92
CA PRO A 826 -29.28 -41.09 -26.82
C PRO A 826 -29.92 -40.59 -25.53
N ALA A 827 -29.34 -40.99 -24.39
CA ALA A 827 -29.78 -40.49 -23.11
C ALA A 827 -29.66 -38.96 -23.07
N ILE A 828 -30.73 -38.31 -22.62
CA ILE A 828 -30.72 -36.88 -22.33
C ILE A 828 -30.15 -36.72 -20.92
N SER A 829 -29.15 -35.88 -20.78
CA SER A 829 -28.59 -35.48 -19.49
C SER A 829 -28.20 -34.00 -19.53
N ASP A 830 -27.87 -33.47 -18.37
CA ASP A 830 -27.42 -32.11 -18.19
C ASP A 830 -25.94 -32.07 -17.84
N ASP A 831 -25.35 -30.92 -18.09
CA ASP A 831 -24.04 -30.55 -17.58
C ASP A 831 -23.98 -29.04 -17.42
N ARG A 832 -22.97 -28.54 -16.70
CA ARG A 832 -22.85 -27.11 -16.42
C ARG A 832 -21.70 -26.49 -17.22
N ILE A 833 -21.94 -25.27 -17.66
CA ILE A 833 -20.94 -24.43 -18.32
C ILE A 833 -20.84 -23.11 -17.57
N SER A 834 -19.63 -22.79 -17.10
CA SER A 834 -19.37 -21.53 -16.41
C SER A 834 -18.68 -20.56 -17.36
N LEU A 835 -19.29 -19.39 -17.54
CA LEU A 835 -18.73 -18.28 -18.28
C LEU A 835 -18.18 -17.24 -17.30
N LYS A 836 -17.01 -16.70 -17.62
CA LYS A 836 -16.40 -15.58 -16.90
C LYS A 836 -16.65 -14.27 -17.64
N THR A 837 -16.62 -13.17 -16.91
CA THR A 837 -16.75 -11.83 -17.48
C THR A 837 -15.71 -11.61 -18.59
N GLY A 838 -16.15 -11.32 -19.81
CA GLY A 838 -15.32 -11.19 -21.01
C GLY A 838 -15.49 -12.35 -22.00
N TRP A 839 -14.51 -12.52 -22.90
CA TRP A 839 -14.52 -13.59 -23.90
C TRP A 839 -14.27 -14.96 -23.26
N ASN A 840 -15.03 -15.97 -23.67
CA ASN A 840 -14.87 -17.36 -23.26
C ASN A 840 -14.81 -18.23 -24.51
N MET A 841 -13.89 -19.20 -24.53
CA MET A 841 -13.80 -20.21 -25.59
C MET A 841 -14.33 -21.53 -25.05
N VAL A 842 -15.49 -21.94 -25.54
CA VAL A 842 -16.27 -23.04 -24.94
C VAL A 842 -16.66 -24.08 -25.97
N SER A 843 -16.91 -25.31 -25.50
CA SER A 843 -17.59 -26.32 -26.30
C SER A 843 -18.73 -26.90 -25.48
N LEU A 844 -19.83 -27.26 -26.14
CA LEU A 844 -21.02 -27.69 -25.43
C LEU A 844 -20.84 -29.12 -24.90
N PRO A 845 -21.00 -29.36 -23.59
CA PRO A 845 -20.80 -30.68 -22.98
C PRO A 845 -21.90 -31.68 -23.35
N ARG A 846 -23.06 -31.17 -23.74
CA ARG A 846 -24.21 -31.92 -24.27
C ARG A 846 -24.66 -31.22 -25.55
N LEU A 847 -25.19 -31.98 -26.51
CA LEU A 847 -25.77 -31.40 -27.71
C LEU A 847 -27.22 -31.00 -27.42
N PRO A 848 -27.55 -29.71 -27.33
CA PRO A 848 -28.91 -29.28 -27.00
C PRO A 848 -29.90 -29.71 -28.06
N THR A 849 -31.12 -30.05 -27.62
CA THR A 849 -32.23 -30.38 -28.53
C THR A 849 -32.95 -29.14 -29.03
N VAL A 850 -32.76 -28.01 -28.34
CA VAL A 850 -33.19 -26.67 -28.73
C VAL A 850 -32.06 -26.00 -29.52
N ASN A 851 -32.33 -25.61 -30.76
CA ASN A 851 -31.36 -24.96 -31.65
C ASN A 851 -31.51 -23.42 -31.59
N ASP A 852 -31.41 -22.84 -30.40
CA ASP A 852 -31.53 -21.38 -30.21
C ASP A 852 -30.53 -20.90 -29.15
N TRP A 853 -29.57 -20.08 -29.56
CA TRP A 853 -28.54 -19.56 -28.66
C TRP A 853 -29.09 -18.62 -27.59
N GLU A 854 -30.14 -17.85 -27.88
CA GLU A 854 -30.73 -16.89 -26.93
C GLU A 854 -31.47 -17.63 -25.80
N LEU A 855 -32.04 -18.81 -26.09
CA LEU A 855 -32.65 -19.66 -25.06
C LEU A 855 -31.60 -20.38 -24.19
N LEU A 856 -30.47 -20.76 -24.78
CA LEU A 856 -29.40 -21.46 -24.05
C LEU A 856 -28.55 -20.50 -23.21
N PHE A 857 -28.33 -19.28 -23.70
CA PHE A 857 -27.49 -18.27 -23.09
C PHE A 857 -28.12 -16.87 -23.24
N PRO A 858 -29.14 -16.54 -22.42
CA PRO A 858 -29.92 -15.31 -22.58
C PRO A 858 -29.14 -14.01 -22.32
N ASP A 859 -28.05 -14.05 -21.54
CA ASP A 859 -27.35 -12.85 -21.07
C ASP A 859 -26.04 -12.55 -21.83
N LEU A 860 -25.81 -13.20 -22.98
CA LEU A 860 -24.62 -12.93 -23.79
C LEU A 860 -24.62 -11.48 -24.33
N LEU A 861 -23.45 -10.85 -24.31
CA LEU A 861 -23.25 -9.50 -24.83
C LEU A 861 -23.04 -9.44 -26.34
N SER A 862 -22.86 -10.60 -26.99
CA SER A 862 -22.69 -10.72 -28.44
C SER A 862 -23.30 -12.01 -28.96
N ASP A 863 -23.39 -12.12 -30.29
CA ASP A 863 -23.62 -13.41 -30.95
C ASP A 863 -22.55 -14.43 -30.53
N VAL A 864 -22.88 -15.72 -30.70
CA VAL A 864 -21.93 -16.83 -30.54
C VAL A 864 -21.09 -16.94 -31.81
N TRP A 865 -19.76 -16.91 -31.71
CA TRP A 865 -18.87 -16.90 -32.87
C TRP A 865 -18.16 -18.23 -33.10
N ILE A 866 -18.04 -18.61 -34.37
CA ILE A 866 -17.22 -19.70 -34.88
C ILE A 866 -16.13 -19.15 -35.81
N PHE A 867 -15.07 -19.93 -36.02
CA PHE A 867 -14.00 -19.57 -36.94
C PHE A 867 -14.13 -20.34 -38.26
N ASP A 868 -14.15 -19.62 -39.38
CA ASP A 868 -14.03 -20.20 -40.71
C ASP A 868 -12.54 -20.43 -41.03
N PRO A 869 -12.07 -21.69 -41.07
CA PRO A 869 -10.66 -22.00 -41.29
C PRO A 869 -10.18 -21.71 -42.73
N VAL A 870 -11.11 -21.70 -43.70
CA VAL A 870 -10.80 -21.45 -45.12
C VAL A 870 -10.66 -19.94 -45.37
N MET A 871 -11.61 -19.14 -44.89
CA MET A 871 -11.56 -17.68 -44.99
C MET A 871 -10.64 -17.04 -43.95
N ARG A 872 -10.30 -17.76 -42.87
CA ARG A 872 -9.51 -17.31 -41.72
C ARG A 872 -10.14 -16.10 -41.01
N THR A 873 -11.47 -16.15 -40.84
CA THR A 873 -12.27 -15.07 -40.26
C THR A 873 -13.34 -15.62 -39.32
N TYR A 874 -13.81 -14.79 -38.39
CA TYR A 874 -14.94 -15.14 -37.54
C TYR A 874 -16.28 -14.94 -38.25
N GLY A 875 -17.21 -15.86 -38.01
CA GLY A 875 -18.62 -15.77 -38.40
C GLY A 875 -19.53 -16.08 -37.21
N ALA A 876 -20.76 -15.60 -37.25
CA ALA A 876 -21.75 -15.95 -36.23
C ALA A 876 -22.23 -17.38 -36.44
N SER A 877 -22.36 -18.14 -35.35
CA SER A 877 -22.93 -19.48 -35.34
C SER A 877 -24.45 -19.39 -35.39
N GLU A 878 -25.09 -20.10 -36.31
CA GLU A 878 -26.55 -20.11 -36.37
C GLU A 878 -27.17 -21.08 -35.34
N TYR A 879 -26.50 -22.20 -35.06
CA TYR A 879 -26.98 -23.20 -34.12
C TYR A 879 -25.84 -23.99 -33.45
N PRO A 880 -26.11 -24.69 -32.34
CA PRO A 880 -25.19 -25.61 -31.67
C PRO A 880 -24.82 -26.85 -32.48
N GLU A 881 -23.54 -27.07 -32.76
CA GLU A 881 -22.97 -28.26 -33.41
C GLU A 881 -22.06 -29.08 -32.49
N ARG A 882 -22.05 -30.40 -32.71
CA ARG A 882 -21.20 -31.34 -31.96
C ARG A 882 -19.75 -31.19 -32.38
N GLY A 883 -18.82 -31.31 -31.42
CA GLY A 883 -17.38 -31.29 -31.71
C GLY A 883 -16.83 -29.94 -32.18
N VAL A 884 -17.62 -28.88 -32.13
CA VAL A 884 -17.22 -27.51 -32.50
C VAL A 884 -16.97 -26.67 -31.25
N GLY A 885 -15.97 -25.80 -31.31
CA GLY A 885 -15.69 -24.78 -30.29
C GLY A 885 -16.28 -23.43 -30.66
N TYR A 886 -16.69 -22.65 -29.66
CA TYR A 886 -17.37 -21.36 -29.81
C TYR A 886 -16.71 -20.27 -28.98
N TRP A 887 -16.82 -19.04 -29.45
CA TRP A 887 -16.55 -17.84 -28.67
C TRP A 887 -17.85 -17.23 -28.16
N MET A 888 -17.91 -16.96 -26.87
CA MET A 888 -19.04 -16.33 -26.19
C MET A 888 -18.56 -15.15 -25.34
N LEU A 889 -19.22 -14.00 -25.44
CA LEU A 889 -18.89 -12.81 -24.64
C LEU A 889 -19.90 -12.67 -23.49
N SER A 890 -19.44 -12.88 -22.26
CA SER A 890 -20.29 -12.72 -21.07
C SER A 890 -20.07 -11.35 -20.40
N GLY A 891 -21.14 -10.76 -19.87
CA GLY A 891 -21.09 -9.50 -19.12
C GLY A 891 -20.76 -9.67 -17.65
N GLU A 892 -20.98 -10.85 -17.11
CA GLU A 892 -20.72 -11.21 -15.72
C GLU A 892 -20.31 -12.68 -15.58
N ASP A 893 -19.94 -13.09 -14.37
CA ASP A 893 -19.60 -14.48 -14.07
C ASP A 893 -20.90 -15.28 -13.84
N THR A 894 -21.28 -16.11 -14.81
CA THR A 894 -22.56 -16.85 -14.81
C THR A 894 -22.33 -18.32 -15.12
N THR A 895 -23.13 -19.21 -14.51
CA THR A 895 -23.11 -20.64 -14.83
C THR A 895 -24.46 -21.06 -15.40
N TYR A 896 -24.44 -21.59 -16.61
CA TYR A 896 -25.61 -22.11 -17.30
C TYR A 896 -25.64 -23.63 -17.20
N THR A 897 -26.85 -24.19 -17.11
CA THR A 897 -27.05 -25.63 -17.26
C THR A 897 -27.45 -25.94 -18.70
N ILE A 898 -26.66 -26.79 -19.35
CA ILE A 898 -26.88 -27.23 -20.73
C ILE A 898 -27.37 -28.67 -20.67
N ALA A 899 -28.67 -28.86 -20.91
CA ALA A 899 -29.24 -30.19 -21.11
C ALA A 899 -29.39 -30.52 -22.59
N GLY A 900 -29.18 -31.79 -22.90
CA GLY A 900 -29.20 -32.26 -24.26
C GLY A 900 -28.76 -33.72 -24.35
N MET A 901 -28.46 -34.12 -25.58
CA MET A 901 -27.98 -35.46 -25.87
C MET A 901 -26.52 -35.60 -25.46
N GLU A 902 -26.18 -36.74 -24.86
CA GLU A 902 -24.79 -37.14 -24.72
C GLU A 902 -24.17 -37.32 -26.11
N ILE A 903 -22.95 -36.81 -26.26
CA ILE A 903 -22.12 -36.97 -27.46
C ILE A 903 -21.12 -38.06 -27.10
N PRO A 904 -21.32 -39.33 -27.48
CA PRO A 904 -20.37 -40.40 -27.15
C PRO A 904 -19.15 -40.41 -28.09
N PHE A 905 -19.33 -39.91 -29.31
CA PHE A 905 -18.26 -39.76 -30.30
C PHE A 905 -18.66 -38.72 -31.35
N TYR A 906 -17.68 -38.17 -32.08
CA TYR A 906 -17.93 -37.45 -33.33
C TYR A 906 -16.79 -37.65 -34.33
N GLN A 907 -17.10 -37.42 -35.61
CA GLN A 907 -16.13 -37.38 -36.70
C GLN A 907 -16.38 -36.14 -37.55
N ILE A 908 -15.35 -35.34 -37.83
CA ILE A 908 -15.46 -34.06 -38.54
C ILE A 908 -14.31 -33.88 -39.55
N ALA A 909 -14.63 -33.44 -40.75
CA ALA A 909 -13.63 -33.07 -41.77
C ALA A 909 -13.16 -31.64 -41.52
N LEU A 910 -11.85 -31.46 -41.34
CA LEU A 910 -11.23 -30.17 -41.03
C LEU A 910 -10.14 -29.85 -42.06
N PRO A 911 -10.12 -28.64 -42.62
CA PRO A 911 -9.07 -28.24 -43.54
C PRO A 911 -7.75 -27.92 -42.82
N ALA A 912 -6.67 -27.86 -43.59
CA ALA A 912 -5.35 -27.45 -43.13
C ALA A 912 -5.38 -26.04 -42.52
N GLY A 913 -4.78 -25.86 -41.35
CA GLY A 913 -4.76 -24.60 -40.61
C GLY A 913 -5.41 -24.69 -39.23
N TRP A 914 -5.75 -23.52 -38.68
CA TRP A 914 -6.38 -23.39 -37.37
C TRP A 914 -7.87 -23.73 -37.44
N ASN A 915 -8.30 -24.68 -36.61
CA ASN A 915 -9.68 -25.10 -36.47
C ASN A 915 -10.13 -24.97 -35.01
N MET A 916 -11.37 -24.54 -34.78
CA MET A 916 -11.99 -24.54 -33.46
C MET A 916 -12.71 -25.87 -33.24
N VAL A 917 -12.26 -26.64 -32.27
CA VAL A 917 -12.81 -27.96 -31.95
C VAL A 917 -13.30 -28.00 -30.51
N GLY A 918 -14.34 -28.79 -30.30
CA GLY A 918 -14.88 -29.14 -29.00
C GLY A 918 -14.55 -30.58 -28.62
N THR A 919 -15.06 -31.03 -27.49
CA THR A 919 -14.96 -32.43 -27.08
C THR A 919 -16.32 -33.14 -27.19
N ILE A 920 -16.32 -34.43 -26.84
CA ILE A 920 -17.50 -35.23 -26.56
C ILE A 920 -18.01 -34.95 -25.13
N SER A 921 -19.02 -35.68 -24.65
CA SER A 921 -19.56 -35.49 -23.30
C SER A 921 -18.61 -35.90 -22.17
N ASP A 922 -17.52 -36.59 -22.48
CA ASP A 922 -16.45 -36.97 -21.56
C ASP A 922 -15.13 -36.25 -21.86
N THR A 923 -14.21 -36.27 -20.90
CA THR A 923 -12.83 -35.81 -21.13
C THR A 923 -12.06 -36.84 -21.96
N VAL A 924 -11.44 -36.40 -23.06
CA VAL A 924 -10.68 -37.28 -23.97
C VAL A 924 -9.23 -36.84 -24.04
N SER A 925 -8.30 -37.78 -23.84
CA SER A 925 -6.88 -37.49 -24.04
C SER A 925 -6.57 -37.26 -25.52
N LEU A 926 -5.69 -36.32 -25.88
CA LEU A 926 -5.23 -36.19 -27.28
C LEU A 926 -4.57 -37.46 -27.82
N GLY A 927 -4.06 -38.33 -26.93
CA GLY A 927 -3.56 -39.66 -27.31
C GLY A 927 -4.65 -40.61 -27.82
N GLU A 928 -5.91 -40.34 -27.51
CA GLU A 928 -7.10 -41.08 -27.94
C GLU A 928 -7.81 -40.39 -29.12
N VAL A 929 -7.31 -39.25 -29.60
CA VAL A 929 -7.84 -38.57 -30.80
C VAL A 929 -7.12 -39.08 -32.04
N SER A 930 -7.84 -39.44 -33.10
CA SER A 930 -7.23 -39.86 -34.37
C SER A 930 -7.53 -38.87 -35.49
N ALA A 931 -6.57 -38.68 -36.39
CA ALA A 931 -6.74 -37.94 -37.64
C ALA A 931 -6.45 -38.86 -38.83
N ASP A 932 -7.15 -38.69 -39.94
CA ASP A 932 -6.84 -39.32 -41.23
C ASP A 932 -6.58 -38.24 -42.30
N PRO A 933 -5.33 -38.08 -42.79
CA PRO A 933 -4.15 -38.87 -42.46
C PRO A 933 -3.59 -38.59 -41.04
N PRO A 934 -3.00 -39.59 -40.34
CA PRO A 934 -2.49 -39.41 -38.97
C PRO A 934 -1.41 -38.34 -38.80
N GLU A 935 -0.72 -38.01 -39.89
CA GLU A 935 0.37 -37.04 -39.94
C GLU A 935 -0.11 -35.58 -39.92
N ALA A 936 -1.42 -35.36 -40.09
CA ALA A 936 -2.03 -34.03 -40.06
C ALA A 936 -1.89 -33.36 -38.68
N MET A 937 -2.03 -34.14 -37.60
CA MET A 937 -1.92 -33.69 -36.21
C MET A 937 -0.46 -33.80 -35.72
N ARG A 938 0.29 -32.69 -35.79
CA ARG A 938 1.75 -32.68 -35.50
C ARG A 938 2.13 -32.22 -34.10
N THR A 939 1.21 -31.58 -33.38
CA THR A 939 1.45 -31.01 -32.05
C THR A 939 0.84 -31.88 -30.96
N PRO A 940 1.53 -32.11 -29.83
CA PRO A 940 1.02 -32.94 -28.74
C PRO A 940 0.11 -32.20 -27.75
N TYR A 941 -0.43 -31.05 -28.14
CA TYR A 941 -1.23 -30.16 -27.32
C TYR A 941 -2.22 -29.40 -28.20
N VAL A 942 -3.26 -28.89 -27.57
CA VAL A 942 -4.23 -27.93 -28.10
C VAL A 942 -4.24 -26.68 -27.23
N PHE A 943 -4.83 -25.59 -27.71
CA PHE A 943 -4.88 -24.34 -26.95
C PHE A 943 -6.30 -24.02 -26.50
N TRP A 944 -6.48 -23.82 -25.21
CA TRP A 944 -7.73 -23.32 -24.63
C TRP A 944 -7.53 -21.87 -24.21
N TYR A 945 -8.55 -21.03 -24.38
CA TYR A 945 -8.49 -19.65 -23.92
C TYR A 945 -8.93 -19.57 -22.46
N ASN A 946 -8.01 -19.19 -21.58
CA ASN A 946 -8.28 -18.98 -20.17
C ASN A 946 -8.86 -17.58 -19.95
N PRO A 947 -10.15 -17.44 -19.62
CA PRO A 947 -10.78 -16.14 -19.49
C PRO A 947 -10.28 -15.36 -18.27
N SER A 948 -9.74 -16.05 -17.25
CA SER A 948 -9.18 -15.41 -16.05
C SER A 948 -7.85 -14.71 -16.33
N THR A 949 -6.98 -15.32 -17.15
CA THR A 949 -5.69 -14.73 -17.53
C THR A 949 -5.76 -13.93 -18.83
N ARG A 950 -6.87 -14.05 -19.58
CA ARG A 950 -7.10 -13.48 -20.92
C ARG A 950 -6.01 -13.90 -21.92
N GLY A 951 -5.60 -15.17 -21.84
CA GLY A 951 -4.53 -15.75 -22.64
C GLY A 951 -4.79 -17.22 -22.95
N TYR A 952 -3.93 -17.81 -23.80
CA TYR A 952 -4.03 -19.22 -24.15
C TYR A 952 -3.17 -20.10 -23.23
N ASP A 953 -3.79 -21.13 -22.67
CA ASP A 953 -3.08 -22.24 -22.01
C ASP A 953 -3.03 -23.45 -22.95
N MET A 954 -1.97 -24.26 -22.83
CA MET A 954 -1.83 -25.51 -23.58
C MET A 954 -2.35 -26.68 -22.75
N ASP A 955 -3.28 -27.44 -23.33
CA ASP A 955 -3.85 -28.65 -22.72
C ASP A 955 -3.50 -29.88 -23.58
N THR A 956 -3.40 -31.05 -22.93
CA THR A 956 -3.16 -32.35 -23.59
C THR A 956 -4.41 -33.22 -23.65
N GLU A 957 -5.55 -32.67 -23.23
CA GLU A 957 -6.85 -33.34 -23.14
C GLU A 957 -7.94 -32.38 -23.59
N LEU A 958 -8.99 -32.91 -24.20
CA LEU A 958 -10.20 -32.20 -24.58
C LEU A 958 -11.23 -32.39 -23.47
N VAL A 959 -11.43 -31.36 -22.65
CA VAL A 959 -12.36 -31.37 -21.50
C VAL A 959 -13.71 -30.76 -21.87
N PRO A 960 -14.85 -31.37 -21.49
CA PRO A 960 -16.19 -30.80 -21.69
C PRO A 960 -16.33 -29.39 -21.15
N GLY A 961 -17.07 -28.52 -21.84
CA GLY A 961 -17.22 -27.11 -21.47
C GLY A 961 -16.12 -26.19 -22.02
N LYS A 962 -14.94 -26.72 -22.37
CA LYS A 962 -13.83 -25.93 -22.96
C LYS A 962 -13.76 -26.08 -24.48
N GLY A 963 -13.59 -24.97 -25.17
CA GLY A 963 -13.31 -24.95 -26.61
C GLY A 963 -11.81 -24.85 -26.86
N TYR A 964 -11.33 -25.46 -27.95
CA TYR A 964 -9.90 -25.57 -28.23
C TYR A 964 -9.55 -25.15 -29.65
N TRP A 965 -8.39 -24.55 -29.80
CA TRP A 965 -7.72 -24.41 -31.08
C TRP A 965 -6.86 -25.64 -31.37
N MET A 966 -7.10 -26.23 -32.53
CA MET A 966 -6.31 -27.33 -33.08
C MET A 966 -5.72 -26.91 -34.44
N LEU A 967 -4.42 -27.11 -34.60
CA LEU A 967 -3.71 -26.81 -35.85
C LEU A 967 -3.45 -28.10 -36.63
N LEU A 968 -3.95 -28.15 -37.86
CA LEU A 968 -3.71 -29.26 -38.79
C LEU A 968 -2.73 -28.84 -39.89
N SER A 969 -1.80 -29.73 -40.22
CA SER A 969 -0.79 -29.47 -41.26
C SER A 969 -1.29 -29.74 -42.69
N GLU A 970 -2.38 -30.49 -42.83
CA GLU A 970 -3.09 -30.80 -44.08
C GLU A 970 -4.57 -31.06 -43.75
N ASP A 971 -5.41 -31.14 -44.79
CA ASP A 971 -6.83 -31.49 -44.62
C ASP A 971 -6.93 -32.91 -44.04
N ALA A 972 -7.74 -33.07 -42.99
CA ALA A 972 -7.88 -34.37 -42.32
C ALA A 972 -9.27 -34.56 -41.74
N VAL A 973 -9.66 -35.83 -41.60
CA VAL A 973 -10.86 -36.21 -40.85
C VAL A 973 -10.44 -36.52 -39.42
N LEU A 974 -10.96 -35.75 -38.47
CA LEU A 974 -10.72 -35.89 -37.04
C LEU A 974 -11.81 -36.78 -36.42
N THR A 975 -11.42 -37.73 -35.57
CA THR A 975 -12.34 -38.62 -34.83
C THR A 975 -12.04 -38.56 -33.33
N VAL A 976 -13.07 -38.33 -32.52
CA VAL A 976 -12.99 -38.15 -31.06
C VAL A 976 -14.08 -38.97 -30.36
N PRO A 977 -13.75 -39.94 -29.49
CA PRO A 977 -12.45 -40.61 -29.41
C PRO A 977 -12.24 -41.48 -30.65
N GLY A 978 -10.99 -41.62 -31.07
CA GLY A 978 -10.54 -42.52 -32.13
C GLY A 978 -9.67 -43.66 -31.60
N ASP A 979 -9.06 -44.42 -32.50
CA ASP A 979 -8.20 -45.57 -32.17
C ASP A 979 -6.80 -45.18 -31.63
N GLY A 980 -6.62 -43.91 -31.28
CA GLY A 980 -5.39 -43.32 -30.77
C GLY A 980 -4.44 -42.78 -31.85
N GLY A 981 -4.14 -41.48 -31.77
CA GLY A 981 -3.36 -40.74 -32.76
C GLY A 981 -1.85 -40.92 -32.64
N TYR A 982 -1.15 -40.70 -33.75
CA TYR A 982 0.31 -40.69 -33.79
C TYR A 982 0.86 -39.43 -33.09
N MET A 983 1.15 -39.53 -31.79
CA MET A 983 1.84 -38.46 -31.05
C MET A 983 3.35 -38.70 -31.10
N LYS A 984 4.08 -37.97 -31.94
CA LYS A 984 5.55 -38.06 -31.97
C LYS A 984 6.11 -37.45 -30.69
N GLN A 985 6.65 -38.28 -29.80
CA GLN A 985 7.26 -37.80 -28.55
C GLN A 985 8.37 -36.79 -28.87
N ALA A 986 8.19 -35.57 -28.37
CA ALA A 986 9.15 -34.49 -28.60
C ALA A 986 10.45 -34.77 -27.82
N SER A 987 11.57 -34.89 -28.53
CA SER A 987 12.90 -34.96 -27.93
C SER A 987 13.30 -33.59 -27.38
N SER A 988 13.88 -33.49 -26.19
CA SER A 988 14.34 -32.20 -25.63
C SER A 988 15.22 -31.43 -26.64
N PRO A 989 15.02 -30.11 -26.82
CA PRO A 989 15.89 -29.30 -27.66
C PRO A 989 17.34 -29.35 -27.17
N ASP A 990 18.32 -29.32 -28.08
CA ASP A 990 19.74 -29.27 -27.70
C ASP A 990 20.05 -27.94 -26.99
N TRP A 991 19.43 -26.83 -27.42
CA TRP A 991 19.42 -25.55 -26.70
C TRP A 991 18.21 -24.69 -27.11
N VAL A 992 17.82 -23.78 -26.22
CA VAL A 992 16.76 -22.78 -26.42
C VAL A 992 17.28 -21.43 -25.96
N ALA A 993 16.88 -20.38 -26.67
CA ALA A 993 17.15 -18.98 -26.40
C ALA A 993 15.83 -18.21 -26.37
N THR A 994 15.80 -17.10 -25.63
CA THR A 994 14.60 -16.29 -25.44
C THR A 994 14.85 -14.87 -25.92
N LEU A 995 13.89 -14.33 -26.66
CA LEU A 995 13.74 -12.90 -26.95
C LEU A 995 12.51 -12.39 -26.22
N SER A 996 12.58 -11.24 -25.55
CA SER A 996 11.45 -10.64 -24.85
C SER A 996 11.30 -9.16 -25.14
N SER A 997 10.06 -8.67 -25.16
CA SER A 997 9.74 -7.25 -25.36
C SER A 997 8.37 -6.94 -24.78
N GLY A 998 8.28 -5.95 -23.89
CA GLY A 998 6.99 -5.49 -23.35
C GLY A 998 6.19 -6.57 -22.62
N GLY A 999 6.85 -7.62 -22.12
CA GLY A 999 6.20 -8.78 -21.47
C GLY A 999 6.03 -10.01 -22.38
N ASP A 1000 6.02 -9.83 -23.70
CA ASP A 1000 5.97 -10.94 -24.66
C ASP A 1000 7.29 -11.72 -24.67
N LYS A 1001 7.22 -13.05 -24.79
CA LYS A 1001 8.38 -13.94 -24.86
C LYS A 1001 8.31 -14.82 -26.11
N PHE A 1002 9.38 -14.84 -26.88
CA PHE A 1002 9.55 -15.68 -28.07
C PHE A 1002 10.77 -16.56 -27.89
N LEU A 1003 10.59 -17.85 -28.12
CA LEU A 1003 11.64 -18.85 -27.93
C LEU A 1003 12.13 -19.34 -29.29
N PHE A 1004 13.44 -19.53 -29.42
CA PHE A 1004 14.01 -20.17 -30.60
C PHE A 1004 15.15 -21.07 -30.20
N GLY A 1005 15.44 -22.07 -31.02
CA GLY A 1005 16.41 -23.07 -30.61
C GLY A 1005 16.75 -24.06 -31.69
N TYR A 1006 17.69 -24.92 -31.34
CA TYR A 1006 18.19 -25.96 -32.23
C TYR A 1006 17.92 -27.32 -31.62
N SER A 1007 17.50 -28.24 -32.48
CA SER A 1007 17.48 -29.67 -32.19
C SER A 1007 17.87 -30.44 -33.44
N ALA A 1008 18.79 -31.40 -33.32
CA ALA A 1008 19.16 -32.25 -34.44
C ALA A 1008 18.02 -33.19 -34.90
N SER A 1009 17.03 -33.42 -34.04
CA SER A 1009 15.86 -34.28 -34.29
C SER A 1009 14.59 -33.49 -34.69
N SER A 1010 14.65 -32.16 -34.74
CA SER A 1010 13.54 -31.35 -35.23
C SER A 1010 13.55 -31.21 -36.76
N SER A 1011 12.49 -30.63 -37.29
CA SER A 1011 12.22 -30.38 -38.70
C SER A 1011 12.35 -28.88 -39.00
N SER A 1012 12.44 -28.51 -40.29
CA SER A 1012 12.44 -27.09 -40.68
C SER A 1012 11.03 -26.50 -40.84
N GLY A 1013 9.98 -27.33 -40.75
CA GLY A 1013 8.59 -26.90 -40.66
C GLY A 1013 8.00 -27.31 -39.30
N LEU A 1014 6.69 -27.09 -39.13
CA LEU A 1014 5.98 -27.35 -37.87
C LEU A 1014 6.18 -28.78 -37.36
N ASP A 1015 6.67 -28.88 -36.12
CA ASP A 1015 6.76 -30.14 -35.37
C ASP A 1015 6.45 -30.00 -33.87
N ALA A 1016 6.56 -31.10 -33.14
CA ALA A 1016 6.20 -31.19 -31.72
C ALA A 1016 7.05 -30.31 -30.78
N LEU A 1017 8.15 -29.72 -31.24
CA LEU A 1017 9.01 -28.81 -30.46
C LEU A 1017 8.70 -27.34 -30.66
N ASP A 1018 7.98 -27.00 -31.73
CA ASP A 1018 7.48 -25.66 -31.98
C ASP A 1018 6.31 -25.35 -31.06
N ILE A 1019 5.92 -24.08 -30.95
CA ILE A 1019 4.66 -23.63 -30.34
C ILE A 1019 4.04 -22.60 -31.30
N PRO A 1020 2.97 -22.96 -32.01
CA PRO A 1020 2.25 -22.04 -32.87
C PRO A 1020 1.39 -21.06 -32.07
N VAL A 1021 1.07 -19.90 -32.65
CA VAL A 1021 0.25 -18.85 -32.04
C VAL A 1021 -1.19 -18.97 -32.56
N PRO A 1022 -2.17 -19.29 -31.70
CA PRO A 1022 -3.57 -19.35 -32.08
C PRO A 1022 -4.11 -17.99 -32.56
N PRO A 1023 -5.21 -17.96 -33.33
CA PRO A 1023 -5.96 -16.73 -33.60
C PRO A 1023 -6.47 -16.10 -32.29
N ASN A 1024 -6.45 -14.77 -32.20
CA ASN A 1024 -6.98 -14.02 -31.04
C ASN A 1024 -8.52 -14.03 -31.02
N ALA A 1025 -9.12 -13.72 -29.87
CA ALA A 1025 -10.57 -13.57 -29.73
C ALA A 1025 -11.16 -12.56 -30.74
N PRO A 1026 -12.47 -12.68 -31.08
CA PRO A 1026 -13.10 -11.77 -32.04
C PRO A 1026 -12.93 -10.29 -31.65
N GLY A 1027 -12.41 -9.49 -32.58
CA GLY A 1027 -12.19 -8.05 -32.39
C GLY A 1027 -10.86 -7.64 -31.76
N ASP A 1028 -10.07 -8.59 -31.24
CA ASP A 1028 -8.75 -8.29 -30.68
C ASP A 1028 -7.68 -8.09 -31.76
N ALA A 1029 -6.83 -7.09 -31.55
CA ALA A 1029 -5.69 -6.84 -32.44
C ALA A 1029 -4.65 -7.97 -32.32
N LEU A 1030 -4.00 -8.31 -33.43
CA LEU A 1030 -2.92 -9.29 -33.45
C LEU A 1030 -1.71 -8.81 -32.64
N SER A 1031 -1.09 -9.70 -31.86
CA SER A 1031 0.20 -9.40 -31.22
C SER A 1031 1.26 -9.09 -32.29
N PRO A 1032 2.05 -8.02 -32.13
CA PRO A 1032 2.80 -7.41 -33.23
C PRO A 1032 4.21 -8.01 -33.48
N SER A 1033 4.70 -8.91 -32.62
CA SER A 1033 6.02 -9.56 -32.79
C SER A 1033 5.88 -11.07 -32.75
N ILE A 1034 6.26 -11.84 -33.78
CA ILE A 1034 6.14 -13.32 -33.84
C ILE A 1034 7.18 -13.89 -34.83
N PHE A 1035 7.66 -15.13 -34.65
CA PHE A 1035 8.46 -15.82 -35.67
C PHE A 1035 7.63 -16.17 -36.92
N SER A 1036 8.21 -15.92 -38.09
CA SER A 1036 7.66 -16.34 -39.38
C SER A 1036 8.03 -17.80 -39.62
N SER A 1037 7.02 -18.67 -39.74
CA SER A 1037 7.26 -20.05 -40.14
C SER A 1037 6.04 -20.62 -40.86
N THR A 1038 6.18 -20.81 -42.17
CA THR A 1038 5.22 -21.40 -43.14
C THR A 1038 3.95 -20.57 -43.42
N GLU A 1039 3.24 -20.84 -44.53
CA GLU A 1039 2.03 -20.09 -44.95
C GLU A 1039 0.80 -20.30 -44.03
N LEU A 1040 0.88 -21.25 -43.09
CA LEU A 1040 -0.25 -21.72 -42.29
C LEU A 1040 -0.37 -21.04 -40.91
N THR A 1041 0.74 -20.67 -40.25
CA THR A 1041 0.69 -20.10 -38.89
C THR A 1041 1.92 -19.24 -38.55
N ARG A 1042 1.87 -18.59 -37.39
CA ARG A 1042 2.99 -17.85 -36.78
C ARG A 1042 3.44 -18.59 -35.52
N LEU A 1043 4.71 -18.51 -35.13
CA LEU A 1043 5.25 -19.29 -33.99
C LEU A 1043 5.73 -18.40 -32.83
N SER A 1044 5.36 -18.75 -31.60
CA SER A 1044 5.96 -18.20 -30.37
C SER A 1044 7.21 -18.98 -29.97
N LYS A 1045 7.33 -20.24 -30.40
CA LYS A 1045 8.54 -21.05 -30.27
C LYS A 1045 8.87 -21.76 -31.58
N ASP A 1046 10.11 -21.60 -32.08
CA ASP A 1046 10.60 -22.23 -33.31
C ASP A 1046 11.93 -22.99 -33.04
N ILE A 1047 11.88 -24.33 -33.09
CA ILE A 1047 13.03 -25.21 -32.87
C ILE A 1047 13.36 -25.96 -34.16
N LYS A 1048 14.44 -25.59 -34.85
CA LYS A 1048 14.78 -26.16 -36.16
C LYS A 1048 16.25 -26.54 -36.28
N PRO A 1049 16.61 -27.49 -37.18
CA PRO A 1049 17.99 -27.95 -37.35
C PRO A 1049 18.85 -26.97 -38.17
N VAL A 1050 18.52 -25.68 -38.16
CA VAL A 1050 19.24 -24.61 -38.86
C VAL A 1050 19.61 -23.49 -37.89
N ASN A 1051 20.51 -22.61 -38.30
CA ASN A 1051 21.10 -21.59 -37.43
C ASN A 1051 20.53 -20.18 -37.63
N ASN A 1052 19.37 -20.03 -38.26
CA ASN A 1052 18.75 -18.73 -38.49
C ASN A 1052 17.24 -18.75 -38.28
N TRP A 1053 16.67 -17.66 -37.78
CA TRP A 1053 15.24 -17.48 -37.53
C TRP A 1053 14.80 -16.08 -37.98
N GLU A 1054 13.55 -15.97 -38.41
CA GLU A 1054 12.96 -14.71 -38.88
C GLU A 1054 11.79 -14.34 -37.97
N PHE A 1055 11.75 -13.11 -37.49
CA PHE A 1055 10.67 -12.62 -36.63
C PHE A 1055 10.25 -11.20 -37.02
N SER A 1056 8.96 -10.91 -36.89
CA SER A 1056 8.45 -9.54 -36.91
C SER A 1056 8.68 -8.91 -35.54
N PHE A 1057 9.01 -7.62 -35.49
CA PHE A 1057 9.18 -6.87 -34.26
C PHE A 1057 8.50 -5.52 -34.37
N ALA A 1058 7.68 -5.14 -33.38
CA ALA A 1058 6.86 -3.93 -33.39
C ALA A 1058 7.61 -2.61 -33.14
N GLY A 1059 8.93 -2.68 -33.02
CA GLY A 1059 9.77 -1.57 -32.60
C GLY A 1059 9.80 -1.36 -31.08
N GLY A 1060 10.94 -0.98 -30.53
CA GLY A 1060 11.15 -0.82 -29.09
C GLY A 1060 12.42 -1.50 -28.59
N ASN A 1061 12.45 -1.80 -27.29
CA ASN A 1061 13.60 -2.46 -26.67
C ASN A 1061 13.40 -3.98 -26.65
N LEU A 1062 14.33 -4.69 -27.30
CA LEU A 1062 14.42 -6.13 -27.27
C LEU A 1062 15.38 -6.56 -26.15
N GLU A 1063 14.88 -7.40 -25.26
CA GLU A 1063 15.67 -8.14 -24.27
C GLU A 1063 15.97 -9.55 -24.79
N TYR A 1064 17.09 -10.13 -24.36
CA TYR A 1064 17.47 -11.47 -24.78
C TYR A 1064 18.18 -12.26 -23.66
N SER A 1065 17.98 -13.58 -23.71
CA SER A 1065 18.72 -14.58 -22.94
C SER A 1065 19.23 -15.65 -23.91
N LEU A 1066 20.56 -15.74 -24.05
CA LEU A 1066 21.23 -16.55 -25.07
C LEU A 1066 22.11 -17.62 -24.40
N PRO A 1067 22.27 -18.81 -25.01
CA PRO A 1067 23.16 -19.84 -24.51
C PRO A 1067 24.60 -19.35 -24.32
N ALA A 1068 25.22 -19.74 -23.21
CA ALA A 1068 26.58 -19.34 -22.86
C ALA A 1068 27.60 -19.76 -23.94
N GLY A 1069 28.44 -18.82 -24.36
CA GLY A 1069 29.49 -19.07 -25.36
C GLY A 1069 29.02 -19.05 -26.82
N MET A 1070 27.74 -18.75 -27.09
CA MET A 1070 27.23 -18.51 -28.45
C MET A 1070 27.13 -17.02 -28.76
N GLU A 1071 27.32 -16.67 -30.04
CA GLU A 1071 27.14 -15.32 -30.57
C GLU A 1071 26.01 -15.33 -31.59
N PHE A 1072 25.18 -14.29 -31.62
CA PHE A 1072 24.11 -14.16 -32.60
C PHE A 1072 24.19 -12.83 -33.32
N VAL A 1073 23.73 -12.77 -34.56
CA VAL A 1073 23.64 -11.54 -35.36
C VAL A 1073 22.17 -11.29 -35.73
N LEU A 1074 21.65 -10.16 -35.27
CA LEU A 1074 20.37 -9.59 -35.68
C LEU A 1074 20.59 -8.78 -36.96
N THR A 1075 19.94 -9.17 -38.06
CA THR A 1075 20.06 -8.49 -39.35
C THR A 1075 18.76 -7.76 -39.65
N SER A 1076 18.85 -6.47 -39.93
CA SER A 1076 17.71 -5.63 -40.32
C SER A 1076 17.26 -5.93 -41.77
N PRO A 1077 16.05 -5.50 -42.18
CA PRO A 1077 15.61 -5.58 -43.57
C PRO A 1077 16.58 -4.94 -44.56
N ASP A 1078 17.30 -3.90 -44.13
CA ASP A 1078 18.26 -3.13 -44.93
C ASP A 1078 19.65 -3.78 -44.99
N GLY A 1079 19.87 -4.88 -44.27
CA GLY A 1079 21.11 -5.66 -44.28
C GLY A 1079 22.17 -5.22 -43.25
N GLU A 1080 21.83 -4.32 -42.32
CA GLU A 1080 22.71 -3.98 -41.20
C GLU A 1080 22.62 -5.03 -40.09
N GLY A 1081 23.77 -5.48 -39.59
CA GLY A 1081 23.87 -6.54 -38.59
C GLY A 1081 24.32 -6.04 -37.21
N ILE A 1082 23.57 -6.38 -36.16
CA ILE A 1082 23.91 -6.13 -34.75
C ILE A 1082 24.30 -7.46 -34.11
N THR A 1083 25.53 -7.57 -33.59
CA THR A 1083 25.98 -8.77 -32.87
C THR A 1083 25.57 -8.70 -31.40
N ILE A 1084 24.91 -9.76 -30.91
CA ILE A 1084 24.46 -9.92 -29.52
C ILE A 1084 25.13 -11.14 -28.88
N ARG A 1085 25.47 -11.02 -27.59
CA ARG A 1085 26.19 -12.03 -26.79
C ARG A 1085 25.78 -11.93 -25.31
N GLY A 1086 25.88 -13.04 -24.59
CA GLY A 1086 25.62 -13.07 -23.14
C GLY A 1086 24.14 -12.93 -22.77
N GLU A 1087 23.87 -12.49 -21.55
CA GLU A 1087 22.52 -12.26 -21.03
C GLU A 1087 22.26 -10.75 -20.82
N GLY A 1088 21.04 -10.30 -21.12
CA GLY A 1088 20.48 -9.09 -20.48
C GLY A 1088 20.89 -7.72 -21.02
N ALA A 1089 21.35 -7.58 -22.28
CA ALA A 1089 21.49 -6.24 -22.87
C ALA A 1089 20.22 -5.86 -23.64
N LEU A 1090 19.71 -4.65 -23.38
CA LEU A 1090 18.62 -4.04 -24.15
C LEU A 1090 19.14 -3.60 -25.52
N VAL A 1091 18.50 -4.05 -26.59
CA VAL A 1091 18.78 -3.59 -27.96
C VAL A 1091 17.54 -2.89 -28.49
N SER A 1092 17.66 -1.60 -28.80
CA SER A 1092 16.57 -0.86 -29.43
C SER A 1092 16.53 -1.19 -30.93
N LEU A 1093 15.40 -1.73 -31.40
CA LEU A 1093 15.17 -2.07 -32.79
C LEU A 1093 13.95 -1.29 -33.31
N PRO A 1094 13.95 -0.79 -34.56
CA PRO A 1094 12.75 -0.28 -35.21
C PRO A 1094 11.76 -1.39 -35.58
N ASP A 1095 10.53 -0.98 -35.87
CA ASP A 1095 9.48 -1.83 -36.43
C ASP A 1095 9.93 -2.48 -37.75
N GLY A 1096 9.73 -3.79 -37.89
CA GLY A 1096 10.03 -4.53 -39.11
C GLY A 1096 10.39 -6.00 -38.92
N PHE A 1097 10.80 -6.65 -40.02
CA PHE A 1097 11.21 -8.05 -40.04
C PHE A 1097 12.72 -8.20 -39.79
N TRP A 1098 13.08 -8.94 -38.76
CA TRP A 1098 14.45 -9.17 -38.34
C TRP A 1098 14.83 -10.63 -38.54
N ARG A 1099 16.09 -10.86 -38.92
CA ARG A 1099 16.68 -12.21 -38.97
C ARG A 1099 17.72 -12.36 -37.88
N ILE A 1100 17.57 -13.34 -37.00
CA ILE A 1100 18.58 -13.72 -36.01
C ILE A 1100 19.36 -14.93 -36.51
N THR A 1101 20.70 -14.87 -36.52
CA THR A 1101 21.56 -15.96 -37.00
C THR A 1101 22.65 -16.28 -35.98
N ALA A 1102 22.82 -17.55 -35.61
CA ALA A 1102 23.91 -17.98 -34.73
C ALA A 1102 25.26 -17.99 -35.48
N VAL A 1103 26.28 -17.38 -34.88
CA VAL A 1103 27.64 -17.21 -35.40
C VAL A 1103 28.61 -18.09 -34.62
N GLY A 1104 29.30 -18.99 -35.32
CA GLY A 1104 30.15 -20.03 -34.73
C GLY A 1104 29.41 -21.36 -34.67
N GLY A 1105 29.99 -22.40 -35.26
CA GLY A 1105 29.37 -23.72 -35.37
C GLY A 1105 28.99 -24.27 -34.00
N VAL A 1106 27.77 -24.81 -33.93
CA VAL A 1106 27.21 -25.65 -32.87
C VAL A 1106 28.32 -26.32 -32.04
N LEU A 1107 28.33 -26.11 -30.73
CA LEU A 1107 29.29 -26.70 -29.79
C LEU A 1107 29.21 -28.25 -29.82
N GLU A 1108 29.90 -28.89 -30.76
CA GLU A 1108 30.05 -30.34 -30.78
C GLU A 1108 31.22 -30.74 -29.86
N GLY A 1109 30.91 -30.83 -28.56
CA GLY A 1109 31.76 -31.53 -27.60
C GLY A 1109 31.95 -33.01 -27.96
N PHE A 1110 32.87 -33.70 -27.29
CA PHE A 1110 33.09 -35.12 -27.52
C PHE A 1110 31.80 -35.92 -27.19
N ARG A 1111 31.17 -36.54 -28.20
CA ARG A 1111 29.87 -37.26 -28.06
C ARG A 1111 29.93 -38.61 -28.76
N LEU A 1112 29.57 -39.69 -28.07
CA LEU A 1112 29.37 -41.01 -28.67
C LEU A 1112 27.89 -41.16 -29.08
N PHE A 1113 27.61 -41.58 -30.31
CA PHE A 1113 26.25 -41.82 -30.80
C PHE A 1113 25.85 -43.29 -30.58
N PRO A 1114 24.54 -43.60 -30.51
CA PRO A 1114 24.06 -44.97 -30.49
C PRO A 1114 24.61 -45.76 -31.69
N PRO A 1115 25.16 -46.97 -31.48
CA PRO A 1115 25.71 -47.77 -32.56
C PRO A 1115 24.58 -48.30 -33.47
N VAL A 1116 24.84 -48.47 -34.77
CA VAL A 1116 23.82 -48.89 -35.75
C VAL A 1116 24.33 -50.08 -36.58
N PRO A 1117 23.57 -51.18 -36.72
CA PRO A 1117 22.30 -51.47 -36.03
C PRO A 1117 22.50 -51.85 -34.54
N ASN A 1118 21.54 -51.48 -33.68
CA ASN A 1118 21.46 -51.93 -32.28
C ASN A 1118 20.08 -52.54 -32.01
N PRO A 1119 19.95 -53.85 -31.70
CA PRO A 1119 21.03 -54.81 -31.45
C PRO A 1119 21.86 -55.14 -32.70
N PHE A 1120 23.17 -55.33 -32.54
CA PHE A 1120 24.04 -55.69 -33.67
C PHE A 1120 24.02 -57.19 -33.96
N ASN A 1121 24.17 -57.55 -35.24
CA ASN A 1121 24.25 -58.96 -35.67
C ASN A 1121 25.71 -59.41 -35.84
N SER A 1122 26.37 -58.99 -36.93
CA SER A 1122 27.73 -59.43 -37.31
C SER A 1122 28.74 -58.28 -37.43
N GLU A 1123 28.26 -57.06 -37.66
CA GLU A 1123 29.05 -55.84 -37.61
C GLU A 1123 28.18 -54.70 -37.07
N VAL A 1124 28.81 -53.68 -36.50
CA VAL A 1124 28.13 -52.48 -36.01
C VAL A 1124 28.96 -51.25 -36.27
N GLN A 1125 28.30 -50.18 -36.72
CA GLN A 1125 28.94 -48.89 -36.88
C GLN A 1125 28.83 -48.10 -35.58
N ILE A 1126 29.98 -47.70 -35.03
CA ILE A 1126 30.10 -46.84 -33.86
C ILE A 1126 30.47 -45.45 -34.37
N LEU A 1127 29.62 -44.45 -34.11
CA LEU A 1127 29.84 -43.07 -34.52
C LEU A 1127 30.14 -42.20 -33.30
N TRP A 1128 31.03 -41.23 -33.45
CA TRP A 1128 31.26 -40.20 -32.42
C TRP A 1128 31.55 -38.86 -33.05
N ASN A 1129 31.52 -37.82 -32.22
CA ASN A 1129 31.94 -36.48 -32.54
C ASN A 1129 33.11 -36.07 -31.67
N GLN A 1130 34.01 -35.24 -32.19
CA GLN A 1130 35.13 -34.70 -31.41
C GLN A 1130 35.52 -33.28 -31.82
N PRO A 1131 35.95 -32.44 -30.85
CA PRO A 1131 36.18 -31.01 -31.09
C PRO A 1131 37.41 -30.70 -31.95
N GLY A 1132 38.43 -31.58 -31.97
CA GLY A 1132 39.69 -31.37 -32.71
C GLY A 1132 40.14 -32.59 -33.49
N SER A 1133 41.09 -32.42 -34.42
CA SER A 1133 41.71 -33.56 -35.10
C SER A 1133 42.78 -34.19 -34.19
N GLY A 1134 42.72 -35.50 -34.00
CA GLY A 1134 43.59 -36.25 -33.08
C GLY A 1134 43.20 -37.73 -33.03
N ASP A 1135 44.01 -38.54 -32.36
CA ASP A 1135 43.72 -39.96 -32.23
C ASP A 1135 42.58 -40.21 -31.23
N ALA A 1136 41.56 -40.94 -31.66
CA ALA A 1136 40.45 -41.40 -30.83
C ALA A 1136 40.65 -42.88 -30.49
N THR A 1137 40.37 -43.28 -29.25
CA THR A 1137 40.44 -44.68 -28.83
C THR A 1137 39.04 -45.18 -28.47
N VAL A 1138 38.54 -46.14 -29.23
CA VAL A 1138 37.26 -46.82 -29.00
C VAL A 1138 37.54 -48.11 -28.22
N VAL A 1139 36.88 -48.27 -27.07
CA VAL A 1139 36.98 -49.46 -26.22
C VAL A 1139 35.60 -50.08 -26.08
N ILE A 1140 35.49 -51.36 -26.41
CA ILE A 1140 34.25 -52.14 -26.33
C ILE A 1140 34.38 -53.06 -25.12
N HIS A 1141 33.39 -53.02 -24.23
CA HIS A 1141 33.35 -53.86 -23.04
C HIS A 1141 32.26 -54.93 -23.19
N ASP A 1142 32.14 -55.84 -22.24
CA ASP A 1142 30.90 -56.59 -22.02
C ASP A 1142 30.14 -55.99 -20.84
N ILE A 1143 28.94 -56.50 -20.56
CA ILE A 1143 28.13 -56.06 -19.40
C ILE A 1143 28.82 -56.24 -18.03
N LEU A 1144 29.92 -56.99 -17.95
CA LEU A 1144 30.72 -57.16 -16.74
C LEU A 1144 31.92 -56.20 -16.71
N GLY A 1145 32.03 -55.29 -17.68
CA GLY A 1145 33.11 -54.31 -17.81
C GLY A 1145 34.40 -54.88 -18.39
N LYS A 1146 34.43 -56.13 -18.85
CA LYS A 1146 35.64 -56.75 -19.42
C LYS A 1146 35.86 -56.21 -20.84
N THR A 1147 37.05 -55.69 -21.13
CA THR A 1147 37.40 -55.21 -22.47
C THR A 1147 37.38 -56.37 -23.48
N ILE A 1148 36.57 -56.21 -24.52
CA ILE A 1148 36.43 -57.12 -25.65
C ILE A 1148 37.34 -56.71 -26.79
N ARG A 1149 37.37 -55.40 -27.11
CA ARG A 1149 38.25 -54.85 -28.14
C ARG A 1149 38.63 -53.40 -27.84
N LYS A 1150 39.86 -53.04 -28.17
CA LYS A 1150 40.36 -51.67 -28.13
C LYS A 1150 40.99 -51.31 -29.47
N GLU A 1151 40.56 -50.19 -30.05
CA GLU A 1151 41.04 -49.73 -31.35
C GLU A 1151 41.30 -48.22 -31.31
N THR A 1152 42.48 -47.81 -31.79
CA THR A 1152 42.87 -46.41 -31.88
C THR A 1152 42.89 -46.00 -33.35
N VAL A 1153 42.15 -44.95 -33.67
CA VAL A 1153 41.98 -44.43 -35.04
C VAL A 1153 42.28 -42.95 -35.06
N SER A 1154 43.01 -42.49 -36.08
CA SER A 1154 43.19 -41.06 -36.31
C SER A 1154 41.87 -40.46 -36.80
N ALA A 1155 41.35 -39.51 -36.04
CA ALA A 1155 40.02 -38.94 -36.22
C ALA A 1155 40.11 -37.44 -36.52
N HIS A 1156 39.25 -36.93 -37.39
CA HIS A 1156 39.19 -35.51 -37.71
C HIS A 1156 38.28 -34.75 -36.73
N SER A 1157 38.35 -33.43 -36.72
CA SER A 1157 37.34 -32.61 -36.02
C SER A 1157 35.96 -32.83 -36.67
N GLY A 1158 34.92 -33.02 -35.86
CA GLY A 1158 33.57 -33.37 -36.32
C GLY A 1158 33.25 -34.87 -36.24
N ARG A 1159 32.29 -35.32 -37.06
CA ARG A 1159 31.74 -36.68 -37.00
C ARG A 1159 32.69 -37.72 -37.58
N ASN A 1160 33.02 -38.73 -36.78
CA ASN A 1160 33.86 -39.86 -37.15
C ASN A 1160 33.10 -41.18 -36.95
N SER A 1161 33.57 -42.26 -37.56
CA SER A 1161 32.98 -43.59 -37.38
C SER A 1161 34.02 -44.70 -37.49
N ILE A 1162 33.74 -45.81 -36.80
CA ILE A 1162 34.47 -47.08 -36.91
C ILE A 1162 33.46 -48.23 -37.04
N VAL A 1163 33.85 -49.28 -37.76
CA VAL A 1163 33.05 -50.51 -37.84
C VAL A 1163 33.70 -51.57 -36.98
N TRP A 1164 32.95 -52.09 -36.01
CA TRP A 1164 33.35 -53.27 -35.24
C TRP A 1164 32.72 -54.52 -35.86
N ASP A 1165 33.55 -55.50 -36.21
CA ASP A 1165 33.17 -56.75 -36.91
C ASP A 1165 32.81 -57.90 -35.95
N GLY A 1166 32.46 -57.59 -34.70
CA GLY A 1166 32.07 -58.59 -33.70
C GLY A 1166 33.21 -59.54 -33.29
N ARG A 1167 34.46 -59.10 -33.33
CA ARG A 1167 35.64 -59.87 -32.88
C ARG A 1167 36.32 -59.27 -31.65
N ASP A 1168 36.86 -60.13 -30.80
CA ASP A 1168 37.70 -59.76 -29.66
C ASP A 1168 39.15 -59.41 -30.07
N GLU A 1169 39.99 -58.99 -29.12
CA GLU A 1169 41.42 -58.65 -29.37
C GLU A 1169 42.26 -59.80 -29.95
N ASN A 1170 41.81 -61.05 -29.80
CA ASN A 1170 42.49 -62.23 -30.36
C ASN A 1170 41.93 -62.63 -31.75
N GLY A 1171 40.99 -61.86 -32.29
CA GLY A 1171 40.35 -62.10 -33.59
C GLY A 1171 39.24 -63.17 -33.56
N SER A 1172 38.81 -63.60 -32.38
CA SER A 1172 37.72 -64.59 -32.22
C SER A 1172 36.37 -63.89 -32.25
N CYS A 1173 35.37 -64.49 -32.91
CA CYS A 1173 34.00 -63.95 -32.94
C CYS A 1173 33.36 -63.98 -31.54
N VAL A 1174 32.66 -62.91 -31.17
CA VAL A 1174 31.84 -62.82 -29.95
C VAL A 1174 30.35 -62.95 -30.30
N PRO A 1175 29.50 -63.49 -29.39
CA PRO A 1175 28.06 -63.67 -29.65
C PRO A 1175 27.31 -62.33 -29.77
N SER A 1176 26.24 -62.26 -30.56
CA SER A 1176 25.36 -61.07 -30.60
C SER A 1176 24.75 -60.81 -29.21
N GLY A 1177 24.79 -59.57 -28.72
CA GLY A 1177 24.40 -59.26 -27.33
C GLY A 1177 24.69 -57.80 -26.90
N LEU A 1178 24.64 -57.55 -25.59
CA LEU A 1178 24.98 -56.24 -24.98
C LEU A 1178 26.49 -56.16 -24.66
N TYR A 1179 27.11 -55.06 -25.07
CA TYR A 1179 28.54 -54.75 -24.96
C TYR A 1179 28.73 -53.28 -24.55
#